data_AF-A0A505HZV8-F1
#
_entry.id   AF-A0A505HZV8-F1
#
_cell.length_a   1.000
_cell.length_b   1.000
_cell.length_c   1.000
_cell.angle_alpha   90.00
_cell.angle_beta   90.00
_cell.angle_gamma   90.00
#
_symmetry.space_group_name_H-M   'P 1'
#
loop_
_entity.id
_entity.type
_entity.pdbx_description
1 polymer ?
#
loop_
_entity_poly.entity_id
_entity_poly.type
_entity_poly.pdbx_seq_one_letter_code
_entity_poly.pdbx_strand_id
1 'polypeptide(L)'
;MPPERPNVPVKLSLPLQYQQDIFTELRSEDELVILARGLGLLRLVTNLLHFYDAAGNNLVLVVGADDRENEWIGEALAEHYAISKTPLARGLKVINTDRATVPMREKIYSEGGILSVTSRILIVDFLSKLLDPEKVTGMVVLHADKIVATSIEAFIIRAYREHNKRGFLKAFSDAPEPFTTGFAPLANSMRNLFLRKTSLWPRFHVTVAEALEGHRKAEVIELEVPMSDKMREIQNAVLECVEICIGELKKANTGLDMADWTLDSALHRSFDVAIRRQLDPIWHRVSFRTRQIVSDLSDLRAILHALLTYDAVSFLKYLDTIVTAHTPPPGSTKHSYSPWLFLDAADVLFQTARSRVYQGRISNDVVRSSSTSFPTTLQPVLEEQPKWEVVAEVLQEIETDAYLNPVNVDESNSTVLIMCSDQRTCRQLREYMGTMHANVSSKKQETRDTLNPGDAIHEKKGSAEVMMRRRLRDYMDWKLSLSNVSKNFSSNPPGDGPQSPAVNSPGSLNQGRAPMNKRRRVRGGGTPSVPARAPNSGIQVDIEPPAQVSALLEEIQPTEVEETQKEEIIIDDLEDMDDYYELYDMDDLVIIHPYDGDMDEHILEEVRPRYIIMYEPDPAFIRRVEVYRSSHVGRDVRVYFIYYGGSVEEQRYLSAVRREKDSFTKLIKEKSNMAVTITHDKSQVDPQEQFLRTVNTRIAGGGRLAATASPPRVVIDVREFRSALPSLLHGNNMIIVPCQLTVGDYILTPDICVERKSVRDLISSLRNGRLYNQAETMLQHYKNPLLLIEFDQNKSFTFDAFASATTPGTTFLTDFGFSSSGTSTLSANSSLVNPSSPKSAQHLLVLLTLTFPRLKIIWSSSPYQTAEIFAELKKNNPEPDPIRAVQTGLDMDIAASSHSGDIMAAAGIEHRVFNLLPQDMLRAVPGVNPNILERLILETENIHEVANMSVEQLDPLIGIEAARKIVGFFRKSVFES
;
A
#
# COMPACT_ATOMS: atom_id res chain seq x y z
N MET A 1 9.69 51.34 -9.79
CA MET A 1 8.29 51.03 -9.46
C MET A 1 7.61 50.54 -10.73
N PRO A 2 7.07 49.31 -10.79
CA PRO A 2 6.14 48.95 -11.85
C PRO A 2 4.81 49.69 -11.61
N PRO A 3 4.02 49.97 -12.65
CA PRO A 3 2.77 50.72 -12.52
C PRO A 3 1.75 49.89 -11.74
N GLU A 4 1.10 50.52 -10.75
CA GLU A 4 -0.07 49.99 -10.06
C GLU A 4 -1.17 49.73 -11.10
N ARG A 5 -1.40 48.46 -11.43
CA ARG A 5 -2.55 48.04 -12.22
C ARG A 5 -3.78 48.03 -11.30
N PRO A 6 -4.96 48.45 -11.79
CA PRO A 6 -6.18 48.37 -11.00
C PRO A 6 -6.44 46.90 -10.67
N ASN A 7 -6.44 46.56 -9.38
CA ASN A 7 -6.81 45.24 -8.89
C ASN A 7 -8.27 44.97 -9.29
N VAL A 8 -8.49 44.27 -10.40
CA VAL A 8 -9.78 43.64 -10.66
C VAL A 8 -10.00 42.68 -9.49
N PRO A 9 -11.11 42.77 -8.74
CA PRO A 9 -11.35 41.87 -7.63
C PRO A 9 -11.46 40.44 -8.16
N VAL A 10 -10.42 39.63 -7.89
CA VAL A 10 -10.44 38.19 -8.16
C VAL A 10 -11.56 37.61 -7.30
N LYS A 11 -12.57 37.03 -7.94
CA LYS A 11 -13.65 36.34 -7.23
C LYS A 11 -13.09 35.03 -6.69
N LEU A 12 -12.99 34.93 -5.37
CA LEU A 12 -12.57 33.73 -4.68
C LEU A 12 -13.80 32.93 -4.25
N SER A 13 -13.72 31.60 -4.30
CA SER A 13 -14.78 30.67 -3.91
C SER A 13 -14.58 30.18 -2.47
N LEU A 14 -14.41 31.10 -1.52
CA LEU A 14 -14.20 30.78 -0.10
C LEU A 14 -15.39 31.28 0.72
N PRO A 15 -16.46 30.46 0.87
CA PRO A 15 -17.69 30.89 1.51
C PRO A 15 -17.56 31.01 3.03
N LEU A 16 -16.65 30.27 3.67
CA LEU A 16 -16.55 30.18 5.12
C LEU A 16 -15.52 31.18 5.68
N GLN A 17 -15.84 31.79 6.83
CA GLN A 17 -14.99 32.82 7.45
C GLN A 17 -13.57 32.32 7.75
N TYR A 18 -13.43 31.11 8.31
CA TYR A 18 -12.10 30.56 8.62
C TYR A 18 -11.23 30.40 7.37
N GLN A 19 -11.83 30.07 6.22
CA GLN A 19 -11.11 29.94 4.95
C GLN A 19 -10.59 31.30 4.47
N GLN A 20 -11.41 32.36 4.64
CA GLN A 20 -11.04 33.73 4.30
C GLN A 20 -9.92 34.26 5.22
N ASP A 21 -9.97 33.93 6.51
CA ASP A 21 -8.93 34.28 7.48
C ASP A 21 -7.59 33.61 7.09
N ILE A 22 -7.61 32.30 6.82
CA ILE A 22 -6.42 31.55 6.35
C ILE A 22 -5.87 32.16 5.06
N PHE A 23 -6.73 32.44 4.08
CA PHE A 23 -6.31 33.03 2.81
C PHE A 23 -5.65 34.40 3.00
N THR A 24 -6.19 35.22 3.90
CA THR A 24 -5.65 36.55 4.22
C THR A 24 -4.28 36.45 4.87
N GLU A 25 -4.11 35.50 5.81
CA GLU A 25 -2.83 35.20 6.46
C GLU A 25 -1.78 34.77 5.41
N LEU A 26 -2.14 33.78 4.59
CA LEU A 26 -1.31 33.24 3.51
C LEU A 26 -0.90 34.28 2.47
N ARG A 27 -1.71 35.30 2.20
CA ARG A 27 -1.34 36.36 1.26
C ARG A 27 -0.22 37.24 1.81
N SER A 28 -0.16 37.42 3.12
CA SER A 28 0.76 38.35 3.78
C SER A 28 2.11 37.72 4.13
N GLU A 29 2.13 36.46 4.58
CA GLU A 29 3.29 35.83 5.17
C GLU A 29 3.59 34.44 4.61
N ASP A 30 4.85 34.04 4.68
CA ASP A 30 5.33 32.69 4.36
C ASP A 30 5.21 31.80 5.60
N GLU A 31 4.34 30.79 5.52
CA GLU A 31 4.02 29.94 6.65
C GLU A 31 3.73 28.49 6.26
N LEU A 32 3.85 27.62 7.26
CA LEU A 32 3.40 26.24 7.20
C LEU A 32 1.99 26.17 7.79
N VAL A 33 1.00 25.84 6.96
CA VAL A 33 -0.39 25.64 7.38
C VAL A 33 -0.63 24.16 7.63
N ILE A 34 -1.05 23.83 8.86
CA ILE A 34 -1.49 22.49 9.24
C ILE A 34 -3.00 22.56 9.52
N LEU A 35 -3.79 21.97 8.63
CA LEU A 35 -5.25 21.93 8.70
C LEU A 35 -5.72 20.56 9.19
N ALA A 36 -6.85 20.48 9.88
CA ALA A 36 -7.48 19.18 10.14
C ALA A 36 -8.02 18.57 8.84
N ARG A 37 -7.85 17.25 8.65
CA ARG A 37 -8.38 16.52 7.49
C ARG A 37 -9.88 16.77 7.30
N GLY A 38 -10.31 16.97 6.07
CA GLY A 38 -11.72 17.21 5.71
C GLY A 38 -12.20 18.66 5.81
N LEU A 39 -11.34 19.63 6.17
CA LEU A 39 -11.70 21.06 6.21
C LEU A 39 -11.49 21.82 4.89
N GLY A 40 -11.14 21.12 3.80
CA GLY A 40 -10.97 21.67 2.45
C GLY A 40 -9.58 22.29 2.19
N LEU A 41 -8.51 21.51 2.35
CA LEU A 41 -7.13 21.97 2.08
C LEU A 41 -6.95 22.35 0.60
N LEU A 42 -7.39 21.49 -0.32
CA LEU A 42 -7.21 21.73 -1.75
C LEU A 42 -7.95 22.99 -2.22
N ARG A 43 -9.18 23.25 -1.73
CA ARG A 43 -9.94 24.51 -1.96
C ARG A 43 -9.14 25.76 -1.61
N LEU A 44 -8.41 25.74 -0.50
CA LEU A 44 -7.56 26.86 -0.09
C LEU A 44 -6.37 27.03 -1.05
N VAL A 45 -5.73 25.91 -1.43
CA VAL A 45 -4.59 25.90 -2.34
C VAL A 45 -5.00 26.41 -3.73
N THR A 46 -6.12 25.96 -4.30
CA THR A 46 -6.57 26.40 -5.63
C THR A 46 -6.97 27.85 -5.65
N ASN A 47 -7.64 28.36 -4.62
CA ASN A 47 -7.95 29.79 -4.53
C ASN A 47 -6.68 30.65 -4.41
N LEU A 48 -5.69 30.18 -3.66
CA LEU A 48 -4.37 30.83 -3.58
C LEU A 48 -3.65 30.84 -4.93
N LEU A 49 -3.64 29.70 -5.63
CA LEU A 49 -3.04 29.58 -6.96
C LEU A 49 -3.77 30.45 -7.97
N HIS A 50 -5.10 30.45 -7.98
CA HIS A 50 -5.93 31.29 -8.85
C HIS A 50 -5.61 32.78 -8.66
N PHE A 51 -5.43 33.23 -7.43
CA PHE A 51 -5.02 34.60 -7.14
C PHE A 51 -3.68 34.97 -7.81
N TYR A 52 -2.69 34.07 -7.78
CA TYR A 52 -1.40 34.29 -8.44
C TYR A 52 -1.48 34.15 -9.97
N ASP A 53 -2.32 33.27 -10.50
CA ASP A 53 -2.51 33.09 -11.95
C ASP A 53 -3.26 34.26 -12.58
N ALA A 54 -4.28 34.79 -11.90
CA ALA A 54 -5.04 35.95 -12.34
C ALA A 54 -4.15 37.19 -12.53
N ALA A 55 -3.03 37.29 -11.82
CA ALA A 55 -2.04 38.35 -11.99
C ALA A 55 -1.19 38.19 -13.28
N GLY A 56 -1.14 37.00 -13.88
CA GLY A 56 -0.62 36.68 -15.22
C GLY A 56 0.90 36.72 -15.42
N ASN A 57 1.64 37.41 -14.55
CA ASN A 57 3.09 37.63 -14.66
C ASN A 57 3.90 36.82 -13.64
N ASN A 58 3.34 35.73 -13.13
CA ASN A 58 3.96 34.93 -12.07
C ASN A 58 4.41 33.56 -12.59
N LEU A 59 5.51 33.07 -12.06
CA LEU A 59 5.94 31.68 -12.18
C LEU A 59 5.84 31.04 -10.80
N VAL A 60 4.79 30.25 -10.58
CA VAL A 60 4.53 29.56 -9.32
C VAL A 60 4.70 28.06 -9.53
N LEU A 61 5.51 27.44 -8.68
CA LEU A 61 5.76 26.01 -8.72
C LEU A 61 4.94 25.30 -7.64
N VAL A 62 4.20 24.27 -8.03
CA VAL A 62 3.54 23.34 -7.11
C VAL A 62 4.43 22.10 -6.99
N VAL A 63 4.83 21.78 -5.77
CA VAL A 63 5.75 20.68 -5.45
C VAL A 63 5.07 19.70 -4.51
N GLY A 64 5.20 18.41 -4.82
CA GLY A 64 4.68 17.32 -3.99
C GLY A 64 3.20 17.00 -4.22
N ALA A 65 2.57 17.52 -5.29
CA ALA A 65 1.21 17.15 -5.66
C ALA A 65 1.16 15.78 -6.34
N ASP A 66 0.27 14.91 -5.88
CA ASP A 66 -0.01 13.61 -6.49
C ASP A 66 -0.80 13.78 -7.81
N ASP A 67 -0.82 12.77 -8.69
CA ASP A 67 -1.49 12.88 -10.00
C ASP A 67 -2.99 13.22 -9.87
N ARG A 68 -3.68 12.62 -8.89
CA ARG A 68 -5.09 12.93 -8.58
C ARG A 68 -5.28 14.37 -8.11
N GLU A 69 -4.37 14.89 -7.29
CA GLU A 69 -4.44 16.27 -6.82
C GLU A 69 -4.16 17.25 -7.96
N ASN A 70 -3.29 16.90 -8.91
CA ASN A 70 -3.04 17.71 -10.10
C ASN A 70 -4.29 17.80 -10.99
N GLU A 71 -5.06 16.72 -11.13
CA GLU A 71 -6.35 16.71 -11.83
C GLU A 71 -7.34 17.64 -11.11
N TRP A 72 -7.52 17.45 -9.79
CA TRP A 72 -8.40 18.29 -8.97
C TRP A 72 -8.06 19.78 -9.05
N ILE A 73 -6.78 20.13 -8.87
CA ILE A 73 -6.31 21.52 -8.93
C ILE A 73 -6.51 22.08 -10.34
N GLY A 74 -6.29 21.26 -11.38
CA GLY A 74 -6.49 21.65 -12.78
C GLY A 74 -7.95 22.00 -13.08
N GLU A 75 -8.88 21.13 -12.68
CA GLU A 75 -10.33 21.32 -12.84
C GLU A 75 -10.82 22.54 -12.07
N ALA A 76 -10.52 22.63 -10.78
CA ALA A 76 -10.93 23.76 -9.94
C ALA A 76 -10.38 25.11 -10.44
N LEU A 77 -9.14 25.15 -10.97
CA LEU A 77 -8.61 26.37 -11.59
C LEU A 77 -9.34 26.74 -12.88
N ALA A 78 -9.78 25.76 -13.67
CA ALA A 78 -10.59 26.00 -14.86
C ALA A 78 -11.99 26.53 -14.49
N GLU A 79 -12.60 26.02 -13.43
CA GLU A 79 -13.86 26.55 -12.89
C GLU A 79 -13.70 28.00 -12.41
N HIS A 80 -12.66 28.29 -11.62
CA HIS A 80 -12.37 29.65 -11.17
C HIS A 80 -12.11 30.60 -12.33
N TYR A 81 -11.43 30.14 -13.37
CA TYR A 81 -11.26 30.90 -14.61
C TYR A 81 -12.60 31.23 -15.27
N ALA A 82 -13.50 30.25 -15.38
CA ALA A 82 -14.83 30.44 -15.97
C ALA A 82 -15.68 31.45 -15.17
N ILE A 83 -15.63 31.38 -13.83
CA ILE A 83 -16.38 32.26 -12.92
C ILE A 83 -15.81 33.69 -12.92
N SER A 84 -14.50 33.82 -12.81
CA SER A 84 -13.81 35.12 -12.68
C SER A 84 -13.60 35.83 -14.02
N LYS A 85 -13.60 35.08 -15.14
CA LYS A 85 -13.32 35.56 -16.51
C LYS A 85 -12.00 36.34 -16.61
N THR A 86 -10.97 35.88 -15.89
CA THR A 86 -9.65 36.52 -15.84
C THR A 86 -8.86 36.27 -17.14
N PRO A 87 -8.60 37.28 -17.99
CA PRO A 87 -8.07 37.06 -19.35
C PRO A 87 -6.60 36.62 -19.40
N LEU A 88 -5.86 36.78 -18.29
CA LEU A 88 -4.42 36.50 -18.20
C LEU A 88 -4.08 35.16 -17.55
N ALA A 89 -5.08 34.50 -16.96
CA ALA A 89 -4.91 33.22 -16.29
C ALA A 89 -4.71 32.12 -17.34
N ARG A 90 -3.79 31.20 -17.04
CA ARG A 90 -3.33 30.17 -17.98
C ARG A 90 -3.67 28.77 -17.52
N GLY A 91 -4.17 28.62 -16.29
CA GLY A 91 -4.45 27.33 -15.67
C GLY A 91 -3.18 26.58 -15.26
N LEU A 92 -3.39 25.36 -14.79
CA LEU A 92 -2.30 24.47 -14.36
C LEU A 92 -1.66 23.79 -15.58
N LYS A 93 -0.32 23.80 -15.64
CA LYS A 93 0.44 22.94 -16.55
C LYS A 93 1.20 21.88 -15.75
N VAL A 94 0.96 20.61 -16.06
CA VAL A 94 1.59 19.47 -15.38
C VAL A 94 2.79 18.96 -16.21
N ILE A 95 3.96 18.86 -15.58
CA ILE A 95 5.21 18.43 -16.21
C ILE A 95 5.63 17.06 -15.64
N ASN A 96 5.37 16.02 -16.43
CA ASN A 96 5.73 14.63 -16.14
C ASN A 96 6.81 14.12 -17.10
N THR A 97 7.52 13.06 -16.69
CA THR A 97 8.64 12.46 -17.45
C THR A 97 8.22 12.06 -18.86
N ASP A 98 7.00 11.56 -19.01
CA ASP A 98 6.51 11.00 -20.28
C ASP A 98 5.93 12.08 -21.23
N ARG A 99 5.52 13.23 -20.69
CA ARG A 99 4.81 14.27 -21.45
C ARG A 99 5.69 15.42 -21.92
N ALA A 100 6.85 15.66 -21.31
CA ALA A 100 7.62 16.88 -21.55
C ALA A 100 9.13 16.65 -21.80
N THR A 101 9.51 16.75 -23.07
CA THR A 101 10.93 16.79 -23.49
C THR A 101 11.64 18.05 -22.97
N VAL A 102 12.98 18.02 -22.88
CA VAL A 102 13.79 19.15 -22.36
C VAL A 102 13.47 20.48 -23.08
N PRO A 103 13.40 20.55 -24.43
CA PRO A 103 13.08 21.81 -25.11
C PRO A 103 11.66 22.31 -24.84
N MET A 104 10.70 21.38 -24.69
CA MET A 104 9.32 21.73 -24.35
C MET A 104 9.25 22.32 -22.93
N ARG A 105 9.99 21.75 -21.97
CA ARG A 105 10.06 22.29 -20.60
C ARG A 105 10.65 23.69 -20.58
N GLU A 106 11.74 23.93 -21.32
CA GLU A 106 12.34 25.27 -21.44
C GLU A 106 11.33 26.31 -21.93
N LYS A 107 10.54 25.94 -22.96
CA LYS A 107 9.46 26.78 -23.47
C LYS A 107 8.40 27.05 -22.39
N ILE A 108 7.90 26.02 -21.71
CA ILE A 108 6.89 26.16 -20.65
C ILE A 108 7.39 27.05 -19.50
N TYR A 109 8.63 26.88 -19.07
CA TYR A 109 9.25 27.73 -18.05
C TYR A 109 9.39 29.18 -18.49
N SER A 110 9.72 29.42 -19.77
CA SER A 110 9.81 30.76 -20.33
C SER A 110 8.46 31.46 -20.45
N GLU A 111 7.40 30.70 -20.72
CA GLU A 111 6.04 31.21 -20.73
C GLU A 111 5.65 31.66 -19.32
N GLY A 112 5.85 30.83 -18.30
CA GLY A 112 5.39 31.08 -16.93
C GLY A 112 3.90 30.74 -16.72
N GLY A 113 3.41 30.95 -15.50
CA GLY A 113 2.12 30.50 -15.00
C GLY A 113 2.26 29.60 -13.77
N ILE A 114 1.22 28.81 -13.48
CA ILE A 114 1.27 27.77 -12.44
C ILE A 114 1.75 26.47 -13.07
N LEU A 115 2.84 25.92 -12.55
CA LEU A 115 3.42 24.68 -13.03
C LEU A 115 3.46 23.66 -11.89
N SER A 116 2.87 22.48 -12.10
CA SER A 116 3.12 21.32 -11.26
C SER A 116 4.22 20.48 -11.88
N VAL A 117 5.30 20.27 -11.12
CA VAL A 117 6.49 19.57 -11.61
C VAL A 117 6.88 18.50 -10.61
N THR A 118 7.13 17.28 -11.08
CA THR A 118 7.63 16.21 -10.21
C THR A 118 8.96 16.62 -9.55
N SER A 119 9.14 16.27 -8.27
CA SER A 119 10.31 16.67 -7.48
C SER A 119 11.64 16.33 -8.16
N ARG A 120 11.72 15.17 -8.81
CA ARG A 120 12.92 14.70 -9.52
C ARG A 120 13.26 15.55 -10.74
N ILE A 121 12.27 15.94 -11.56
CA ILE A 121 12.51 16.79 -12.73
C ILE A 121 12.92 18.18 -12.25
N LEU A 122 12.22 18.72 -11.25
CA LEU A 122 12.46 20.07 -10.76
C LEU A 122 13.87 20.26 -10.21
N ILE A 123 14.37 19.32 -9.39
CA ILE A 123 15.73 19.42 -8.86
C ILE A 123 16.79 19.35 -9.97
N VAL A 124 16.58 18.50 -10.98
CA VAL A 124 17.49 18.39 -12.13
C VAL A 124 17.48 19.67 -12.95
N ASP A 125 16.31 20.24 -13.20
CA ASP A 125 16.15 21.48 -13.98
C ASP A 125 16.74 22.70 -13.22
N PHE A 126 16.66 22.73 -11.88
CA PHE A 126 17.35 23.73 -11.05
C PHE A 126 18.89 23.59 -11.07
N LEU A 127 19.40 22.37 -10.93
CA LEU A 127 20.85 22.12 -10.90
C LEU A 127 21.51 22.31 -12.26
N SER A 128 20.82 21.94 -13.35
CA SER A 128 21.27 22.15 -14.73
C SER A 128 21.06 23.58 -15.23
N LYS A 129 20.42 24.44 -14.42
CA LYS A 129 20.06 25.83 -14.78
C LYS A 129 19.13 25.95 -15.99
N LEU A 130 18.38 24.90 -16.31
CA LEU A 130 17.27 24.97 -17.27
C LEU A 130 16.17 25.91 -16.76
N LEU A 131 15.87 25.80 -15.46
CA LEU A 131 15.03 26.74 -14.74
C LEU A 131 15.88 27.46 -13.69
N ASP A 132 16.01 28.77 -13.84
CA ASP A 132 16.75 29.59 -12.88
C ASP A 132 15.87 29.89 -11.65
N PRO A 133 16.28 29.50 -10.43
CA PRO A 133 15.47 29.71 -9.23
C PRO A 133 15.14 31.19 -8.97
N GLU A 134 15.96 32.13 -9.43
CA GLU A 134 15.72 33.57 -9.29
C GLU A 134 14.48 34.07 -10.05
N LYS A 135 14.09 33.39 -11.14
CA LYS A 135 12.91 33.74 -11.94
C LYS A 135 11.61 33.27 -11.32
N VAL A 136 11.68 32.32 -10.39
CA VAL A 136 10.50 31.74 -9.72
C VAL A 136 9.90 32.78 -8.78
N THR A 137 8.62 33.08 -8.95
CA THR A 137 7.89 34.04 -8.11
C THR A 137 7.56 33.46 -6.74
N GLY A 138 7.23 32.17 -6.70
CA GLY A 138 6.99 31.47 -5.45
C GLY A 138 6.81 29.97 -5.61
N MET A 139 6.77 29.28 -4.48
CA MET A 139 6.63 27.84 -4.42
C MET A 139 5.55 27.47 -3.40
N VAL A 140 4.65 26.58 -3.82
CA VAL A 140 3.62 25.95 -2.99
C VAL A 140 3.99 24.49 -2.81
N VAL A 141 4.16 24.07 -1.56
CA VAL A 141 4.58 22.71 -1.20
C VAL A 141 3.42 22.00 -0.54
N LEU A 142 3.00 20.86 -1.09
CA LEU A 142 1.99 19.97 -0.51
C LEU A 142 2.65 18.84 0.29
N HIS A 143 1.86 18.15 1.13
CA HIS A 143 2.31 17.01 1.96
C HIS A 143 3.55 17.32 2.80
N ALA A 144 3.57 18.48 3.46
CA ALA A 144 4.72 18.94 4.24
C ALA A 144 5.12 17.97 5.38
N ASP A 145 4.22 17.09 5.80
CA ASP A 145 4.43 16.02 6.77
C ASP A 145 5.39 14.92 6.29
N LYS A 146 5.54 14.73 4.98
CA LYS A 146 6.47 13.76 4.39
C LYS A 146 7.90 14.30 4.27
N ILE A 147 8.11 15.60 4.49
CA ILE A 147 9.37 16.29 4.21
C ILE A 147 10.36 16.13 5.36
N VAL A 148 11.41 15.35 5.10
CA VAL A 148 12.56 15.14 6.00
C VAL A 148 13.79 15.86 5.42
N ALA A 149 14.80 16.19 6.24
CA ALA A 149 16.02 16.89 5.81
C ALA A 149 16.76 16.25 4.61
N THR A 150 16.62 14.93 4.44
CA THR A 150 17.22 14.14 3.35
C THR A 150 16.29 13.92 2.15
N SER A 151 15.04 14.38 2.21
CA SER A 151 14.08 14.28 1.11
C SER A 151 14.47 15.15 -0.07
N ILE A 152 13.94 14.83 -1.25
CA ILE A 152 14.18 15.59 -2.49
C ILE A 152 13.51 16.95 -2.39
N GLU A 153 12.32 17.02 -1.79
CA GLU A 153 11.54 18.23 -1.56
C GLU A 153 12.33 19.21 -0.69
N ALA A 154 12.92 18.74 0.42
CA ALA A 154 13.81 19.56 1.23
C ALA A 154 15.03 20.05 0.44
N PHE A 155 15.56 19.23 -0.49
CA PHE A 155 16.67 19.64 -1.35
C PHE A 155 16.25 20.72 -2.35
N ILE A 156 15.08 20.61 -2.98
CA ILE A 156 14.51 21.64 -3.87
C ILE A 156 14.34 22.95 -3.10
N ILE A 157 13.74 22.91 -1.92
CA ILE A 157 13.52 24.11 -1.09
C ILE A 157 14.85 24.78 -0.74
N ARG A 158 15.88 23.99 -0.38
CA ARG A 158 17.23 24.49 -0.11
C ARG A 158 17.85 25.16 -1.33
N ALA A 159 17.81 24.50 -2.49
CA ALA A 159 18.35 25.01 -3.75
C ALA A 159 17.64 26.31 -4.19
N TYR A 160 16.31 26.36 -4.01
CA TYR A 160 15.49 27.55 -4.24
C TYR A 160 15.88 28.69 -3.29
N ARG A 161 15.94 28.45 -1.98
CA ARG A 161 16.25 29.49 -0.98
C ARG A 161 17.70 29.99 -1.02
N GLU A 162 18.63 29.19 -1.52
CA GLU A 162 20.02 29.62 -1.71
C GLU A 162 20.14 30.75 -2.75
N HIS A 163 19.39 30.63 -3.85
CA HIS A 163 19.46 31.55 -4.98
C HIS A 163 18.33 32.60 -4.96
N ASN A 164 17.16 32.27 -4.40
CA ASN A 164 15.99 33.14 -4.37
C ASN A 164 15.52 33.45 -2.94
N LYS A 165 15.74 34.71 -2.54
CA LYS A 165 15.31 35.26 -1.25
C LYS A 165 14.05 36.14 -1.34
N ARG A 166 13.57 36.42 -2.55
CA ARG A 166 12.45 37.34 -2.80
C ARG A 166 11.13 36.63 -3.00
N GLY A 167 11.16 35.46 -3.64
CA GLY A 167 9.95 34.69 -3.91
C GLY A 167 9.36 34.08 -2.64
N PHE A 168 8.04 33.89 -2.63
CA PHE A 168 7.33 33.34 -1.48
C PHE A 168 7.52 31.81 -1.39
N LEU A 169 7.30 31.24 -0.20
CA LEU A 169 7.22 29.79 0.02
C LEU A 169 6.10 29.51 1.00
N LYS A 170 5.18 28.63 0.61
CA LYS A 170 4.03 28.27 1.42
C LYS A 170 3.92 26.76 1.45
N ALA A 171 3.78 26.18 2.64
CA ALA A 171 3.74 24.74 2.81
C ALA A 171 2.42 24.33 3.47
N PHE A 172 1.84 23.23 3.01
CA PHE A 172 0.54 22.74 3.43
C PHE A 172 0.63 21.28 3.86
N SER A 173 -0.12 20.93 4.91
CA SER A 173 -0.38 19.55 5.29
C SER A 173 -1.73 19.46 6.02
N ASP A 174 -2.43 18.35 5.80
CA ASP A 174 -3.64 17.97 6.51
C ASP A 174 -3.39 16.85 7.55
N ALA A 175 -2.15 16.36 7.65
CA ALA A 175 -1.75 15.26 8.52
C ALA A 175 -0.90 15.77 9.70
N PRO A 176 -1.49 16.01 10.89
CA PRO A 176 -0.75 16.53 12.04
C PRO A 176 0.14 15.49 12.74
N GLU A 177 -0.11 14.19 12.54
CA GLU A 177 0.50 13.12 13.33
C GLU A 177 2.04 13.03 13.16
N PRO A 178 2.60 13.11 11.94
CA PRO A 178 4.06 13.04 11.74
C PRO A 178 4.83 14.18 12.41
N PHE A 179 4.21 15.34 12.59
CA PHE A 179 4.80 16.49 13.28
C PHE A 179 4.87 16.33 14.80
N THR A 180 4.54 15.17 15.35
CA THR A 180 4.58 14.93 16.81
C THR A 180 5.56 13.84 17.23
N THR A 181 6.17 13.16 16.26
CA THR A 181 7.10 12.05 16.51
C THR A 181 8.55 12.52 16.44
N GLY A 182 9.33 12.24 17.50
CA GLY A 182 10.75 12.61 17.58
C GLY A 182 11.03 13.80 18.50
N PHE A 183 12.26 14.32 18.43
CA PHE A 183 12.70 15.45 19.25
C PHE A 183 12.43 16.78 18.53
N ALA A 184 11.70 17.70 19.16
CA ALA A 184 11.31 19.01 18.61
C ALA A 184 10.86 18.95 17.13
N PRO A 185 9.87 18.10 16.80
CA PRO A 185 9.51 17.77 15.43
C PRO A 185 9.01 18.98 14.64
N LEU A 186 8.16 19.84 15.22
CA LEU A 186 7.64 21.03 14.52
C LEU A 186 8.78 22.00 14.17
N ALA A 187 9.68 22.26 15.12
CA ALA A 187 10.82 23.14 14.89
C ALA A 187 11.78 22.59 13.82
N ASN A 188 12.01 21.28 13.80
CA ASN A 188 12.82 20.63 12.78
C ASN A 188 12.18 20.70 11.39
N SER A 189 10.87 20.46 11.29
CA SER A 189 10.13 20.59 10.02
C SER A 189 10.16 22.01 9.50
N MET A 190 9.94 23.02 10.35
CA MET A 190 10.06 24.43 9.97
C MET A 190 11.47 24.79 9.45
N ARG A 191 12.52 24.27 10.10
CA ARG A 191 13.91 24.46 9.65
C ARG A 191 14.13 23.85 8.27
N ASN A 192 13.64 22.62 8.04
CA ASN A 192 13.77 21.94 6.75
C ASN A 192 13.01 22.67 5.63
N LEU A 193 11.86 23.27 5.96
CA LEU A 193 11.04 24.04 5.03
C LEU A 193 11.50 25.50 4.88
N PHE A 194 12.48 25.98 5.65
CA PHE A 194 12.90 27.39 5.65
C PHE A 194 11.75 28.37 5.96
N LEU A 195 10.83 27.96 6.83
CA LEU A 195 9.67 28.75 7.25
C LEU A 195 9.83 29.20 8.69
N ARG A 196 9.38 30.43 8.98
CA ARG A 196 9.52 31.05 10.31
C ARG A 196 8.25 31.01 11.13
N LYS A 197 7.10 30.80 10.48
CA LYS A 197 5.79 30.82 11.09
C LYS A 197 5.02 29.55 10.73
N THR A 198 4.19 29.10 11.66
CA THR A 198 3.25 28.00 11.47
C THR A 198 1.85 28.47 11.84
N SER A 199 0.87 28.10 11.04
CA SER A 199 -0.55 28.34 11.31
C SER A 199 -1.24 26.98 11.53
N LEU A 200 -1.94 26.83 12.66
CA LEU A 200 -2.53 25.56 13.09
C LEU A 200 -4.04 25.70 13.14
N TRP A 201 -4.75 24.90 12.36
CA TRP A 201 -6.20 24.99 12.18
C TRP A 201 -6.90 23.65 12.49
N PRO A 202 -6.96 23.25 13.78
CA PRO A 202 -7.74 22.08 14.19
C PRO A 202 -9.26 22.33 14.06
N ARG A 203 -10.06 21.25 13.99
CA ARG A 203 -11.53 21.33 13.99
C ARG A 203 -12.12 22.04 15.22
N PHE A 204 -11.42 22.01 16.36
CA PHE A 204 -11.81 22.70 17.60
C PHE A 204 -11.29 24.15 17.68
N HIS A 205 -10.70 24.69 16.62
CA HIS A 205 -10.35 26.11 16.55
C HIS A 205 -11.62 26.96 16.61
N VAL A 206 -11.59 28.08 17.33
CA VAL A 206 -12.78 28.90 17.63
C VAL A 206 -13.51 29.33 16.36
N THR A 207 -12.80 29.94 15.40
CA THR A 207 -13.41 30.39 14.15
C THR A 207 -13.90 29.25 13.24
N VAL A 208 -13.26 28.07 13.32
CA VAL A 208 -13.69 26.89 12.56
C VAL A 208 -14.98 26.34 13.15
N ALA A 209 -15.03 26.21 14.48
CA ALA A 209 -16.23 25.76 15.18
C ALA A 209 -17.40 26.73 14.97
N GLU A 210 -17.17 28.04 15.08
CA GLU A 210 -18.20 29.06 14.82
C GLU A 210 -18.72 29.03 13.38
N ALA A 211 -17.84 28.86 12.39
CA ALA A 211 -18.23 28.79 10.99
C ALA A 211 -19.04 27.53 10.64
N LEU A 212 -18.75 26.39 11.29
CA LEU A 212 -19.43 25.11 11.03
C LEU A 212 -20.68 24.89 11.90
N GLU A 213 -20.69 25.41 13.13
CA GLU A 213 -21.79 25.21 14.09
C GLU A 213 -22.77 26.40 14.16
N GLY A 214 -22.33 27.59 13.73
CA GLY A 214 -23.03 28.86 13.97
C GLY A 214 -24.22 29.15 13.07
N HIS A 215 -24.43 28.42 11.97
CA HIS A 215 -25.54 28.69 11.03
C HIS A 215 -26.70 27.72 11.19
N ARG A 216 -26.44 26.40 11.25
CA ARG A 216 -27.39 25.34 11.64
C ARG A 216 -26.58 24.13 12.13
N LYS A 217 -26.98 23.41 13.18
CA LYS A 217 -26.37 22.10 13.52
C LYS A 217 -26.95 21.01 12.62
N ALA A 218 -26.13 20.09 12.14
CA ALA A 218 -26.60 19.02 11.26
C ALA A 218 -27.55 18.12 12.05
N GLU A 219 -28.65 17.70 11.43
CA GLU A 219 -29.44 16.60 11.96
C GLU A 219 -28.65 15.32 11.67
N VAL A 220 -27.75 14.99 12.60
CA VAL A 220 -26.99 13.76 12.58
C VAL A 220 -27.73 12.75 13.43
N ILE A 221 -28.09 11.64 12.83
CA ILE A 221 -28.77 10.53 13.48
C ILE A 221 -27.73 9.43 13.66
N GLU A 222 -27.28 9.27 14.90
CA GLU A 222 -26.35 8.21 15.27
C GLU A 222 -27.13 6.92 15.53
N LEU A 223 -26.83 5.88 14.74
CA LEU A 223 -27.44 4.56 14.81
C LEU A 223 -26.39 3.57 15.29
N GLU A 224 -26.47 3.23 16.59
CA GLU A 224 -25.66 2.18 17.20
C GLU A 224 -26.26 0.81 16.89
N VAL A 225 -25.52 -0.01 16.14
CA VAL A 225 -25.93 -1.36 15.77
C VAL A 225 -25.21 -2.38 16.66
N PRO A 226 -25.92 -3.26 17.41
CA PRO A 226 -25.26 -4.30 18.18
C PRO A 226 -24.71 -5.40 17.27
N MET A 227 -23.49 -5.87 17.54
CA MET A 227 -22.95 -7.07 16.88
C MET A 227 -23.72 -8.33 17.31
N SER A 228 -23.79 -9.33 16.43
CA SER A 228 -24.30 -10.66 16.82
C SER A 228 -23.40 -11.32 17.87
N ASP A 229 -23.97 -12.21 18.68
CA ASP A 229 -23.20 -12.91 19.73
C ASP A 229 -22.01 -13.69 19.14
N LYS A 230 -22.18 -14.29 17.95
CA LYS A 230 -21.14 -15.02 17.23
C LYS A 230 -20.05 -14.09 16.69
N MET A 231 -20.41 -12.91 16.19
CA MET A 231 -19.43 -11.90 15.78
C MET A 231 -18.58 -11.43 16.98
N ARG A 232 -19.22 -11.20 18.13
CA ARG A 232 -18.51 -10.80 19.35
C ARG A 232 -17.55 -11.88 19.84
N GLU A 233 -17.95 -13.15 19.79
CA GLU A 233 -17.08 -14.28 20.13
C GLU A 233 -15.86 -14.35 19.19
N ILE A 234 -16.07 -14.22 17.88
CA ILE A 234 -15.00 -14.16 16.88
C ILE A 234 -14.05 -12.98 17.13
N GLN A 235 -14.58 -11.79 17.38
CA GLN A 235 -13.78 -10.59 17.66
C GLN A 235 -12.86 -10.83 18.87
N ASN A 236 -13.41 -11.36 19.97
CA ASN A 236 -12.64 -11.64 21.18
C ASN A 236 -11.55 -12.68 20.96
N ALA A 237 -11.86 -13.76 20.23
CA ALA A 237 -10.89 -14.79 19.89
C ALA A 237 -9.71 -14.24 19.04
N VAL A 238 -10.00 -13.37 18.08
CA VAL A 238 -8.96 -12.76 17.25
C VAL A 238 -8.11 -11.76 18.05
N LEU A 239 -8.72 -10.97 18.94
CA LEU A 239 -7.99 -10.05 19.83
C LEU A 239 -7.03 -10.79 20.77
N GLU A 240 -7.44 -11.95 21.30
CA GLU A 240 -6.58 -12.82 22.10
C GLU A 240 -5.37 -13.32 21.29
N CYS A 241 -5.58 -13.76 20.04
CA CYS A 241 -4.50 -14.13 19.12
C CYS A 241 -3.52 -12.98 18.87
N VAL A 242 -4.03 -11.76 18.64
CA VAL A 242 -3.21 -10.56 18.43
C VAL A 242 -2.37 -10.24 19.67
N GLU A 243 -2.94 -10.31 20.87
CA GLU A 243 -2.23 -10.05 22.12
C GLU A 243 -1.07 -11.04 22.33
N ILE A 244 -1.30 -12.33 22.08
CA ILE A 244 -0.28 -13.37 22.19
C ILE A 244 0.83 -13.14 21.15
N CYS A 245 0.48 -12.84 19.90
CA CYS A 245 1.45 -12.55 18.84
C CYS A 245 2.31 -11.31 19.16
N ILE A 246 1.73 -10.23 19.69
CA ILE A 246 2.47 -9.04 20.15
C ILE A 246 3.39 -9.42 21.32
N GLY A 247 2.92 -10.24 22.25
CA GLY A 247 3.71 -10.76 23.36
C GLY A 247 4.94 -11.56 22.89
N GLU A 248 4.80 -12.42 21.89
CA GLU A 248 5.92 -13.13 21.26
C GLU A 248 6.87 -12.18 20.53
N LEU A 249 6.33 -11.20 19.81
CA LEU A 249 7.11 -10.22 19.06
C LEU A 249 7.98 -9.36 19.99
N LYS A 250 7.44 -8.94 21.14
CA LYS A 250 8.17 -8.22 22.19
C LYS A 250 9.29 -9.06 22.81
N LYS A 251 9.00 -10.32 23.13
CA LYS A 251 10.00 -11.25 23.69
C LYS A 251 11.16 -11.51 22.73
N ALA A 252 10.88 -11.59 21.42
CA ALA A 252 11.88 -11.86 20.40
C ALA A 252 12.81 -10.68 20.11
N ASN A 253 12.41 -9.43 20.39
CA ASN A 253 13.12 -8.22 19.96
C ASN A 253 13.37 -7.22 21.10
N THR A 254 14.06 -7.61 22.16
CA THR A 254 14.30 -6.80 23.39
C THR A 254 15.03 -5.46 23.19
N GLY A 255 15.56 -5.18 22.00
CA GLY A 255 16.33 -3.96 21.70
C GLY A 255 15.53 -2.80 21.05
N LEU A 256 14.23 -2.95 20.82
CA LEU A 256 13.37 -1.92 20.24
C LEU A 256 12.59 -1.16 21.31
N ASP A 257 12.23 0.09 21.03
CA ASP A 257 11.30 0.85 21.87
C ASP A 257 9.88 0.28 21.67
N MET A 258 9.41 -0.50 22.65
CA MET A 258 8.16 -1.25 22.60
C MET A 258 6.98 -0.52 23.27
N ALA A 259 7.18 0.72 23.72
CA ALA A 259 6.14 1.48 24.43
C ALA A 259 4.87 1.64 23.57
N ASP A 260 5.06 1.74 22.25
CA ASP A 260 3.98 1.94 21.30
C ASP A 260 3.24 0.66 20.90
N TRP A 261 3.74 -0.54 21.24
CA TRP A 261 3.11 -1.81 20.84
C TRP A 261 2.04 -2.25 21.86
N THR A 262 0.88 -1.62 21.82
CA THR A 262 -0.29 -1.94 22.65
C THR A 262 -1.40 -2.59 21.83
N LEU A 263 -2.38 -3.21 22.48
CA LEU A 263 -3.57 -3.74 21.81
C LEU A 263 -4.29 -2.64 21.01
N ASP A 264 -4.48 -1.47 21.62
CA ASP A 264 -5.08 -0.29 20.97
C ASP A 264 -4.28 0.15 19.75
N SER A 265 -2.94 0.16 19.84
CA SER A 265 -2.08 0.48 18.71
C SER A 265 -2.26 -0.51 17.55
N ALA A 266 -2.47 -1.79 17.88
CA ALA A 266 -2.57 -2.87 16.90
C ALA A 266 -3.84 -2.79 16.06
N LEU A 267 -4.90 -2.16 16.56
CA LEU A 267 -6.16 -2.00 15.82
C LEU A 267 -6.10 -0.97 14.69
N HIS A 268 -5.08 -0.11 14.68
CA HIS A 268 -4.93 0.93 13.67
C HIS A 268 -4.40 0.38 12.35
N ARG A 269 -4.99 0.83 11.23
CA ARG A 269 -4.57 0.47 9.85
C ARG A 269 -3.06 0.64 9.61
N SER A 270 -2.44 1.64 10.24
CA SER A 270 -1.03 1.99 10.06
C SER A 270 -0.04 1.21 10.93
N PHE A 271 -0.50 0.30 11.80
CA PHE A 271 0.40 -0.37 12.74
C PHE A 271 1.36 -1.36 12.05
N ASP A 272 0.97 -1.98 10.94
CA ASP A 272 1.87 -2.84 10.15
C ASP A 272 3.00 -2.02 9.55
N VAL A 273 2.68 -0.81 9.07
CA VAL A 273 3.65 0.15 8.55
C VAL A 273 4.56 0.64 9.66
N ALA A 274 4.03 0.88 10.86
CA ALA A 274 4.83 1.28 12.02
C ALA A 274 5.80 0.17 12.46
N ILE A 275 5.32 -1.07 12.60
CA ILE A 275 6.16 -2.25 12.89
C ILE A 275 7.20 -2.44 11.79
N ARG A 276 6.78 -2.43 10.52
CA ARG A 276 7.71 -2.59 9.40
C ARG A 276 8.73 -1.46 9.38
N ARG A 277 8.35 -0.20 9.60
CA ARG A 277 9.29 0.92 9.67
C ARG A 277 10.31 0.76 10.80
N GLN A 278 9.91 0.24 11.95
CA GLN A 278 10.81 -0.03 13.07
C GLN A 278 11.70 -1.27 12.84
N LEU A 279 11.17 -2.28 12.15
CA LEU A 279 11.90 -3.53 11.86
C LEU A 279 12.69 -3.49 10.55
N ASP A 280 12.38 -2.64 9.59
CA ASP A 280 13.01 -2.54 8.27
C ASP A 280 14.54 -2.36 8.38
N PRO A 281 15.05 -1.53 9.32
CA PRO A 281 16.49 -1.44 9.56
C PRO A 281 17.12 -2.80 9.87
N ILE A 282 16.49 -3.61 10.70
CA ILE A 282 17.01 -4.91 11.14
C ILE A 282 16.38 -6.09 10.41
N TRP A 283 15.57 -5.87 9.37
CA TRP A 283 14.70 -6.91 8.79
C TRP A 283 15.48 -8.14 8.34
N HIS A 284 16.66 -7.93 7.77
CA HIS A 284 17.60 -8.97 7.35
C HIS A 284 18.16 -9.81 8.52
N ARG A 285 18.22 -9.27 9.74
CA ARG A 285 18.65 -9.96 10.98
C ARG A 285 17.49 -10.62 11.73
N VAL A 286 16.26 -10.16 11.48
CA VAL A 286 15.05 -10.69 12.13
C VAL A 286 14.83 -12.15 11.71
N SER A 287 14.54 -13.00 12.71
CA SER A 287 14.31 -14.43 12.49
C SER A 287 13.13 -14.68 11.55
N PHE A 288 13.12 -15.82 10.86
CA PHE A 288 11.98 -16.22 10.01
C PHE A 288 10.66 -16.24 10.81
N ARG A 289 10.69 -16.77 12.05
CA ARG A 289 9.54 -16.80 12.94
C ARG A 289 8.99 -15.40 13.23
N THR A 290 9.87 -14.43 13.48
CA THR A 290 9.45 -13.06 13.72
C THR A 290 8.86 -12.40 12.47
N ARG A 291 9.44 -12.65 11.29
CA ARG A 291 8.86 -12.18 10.02
C ARG A 291 7.48 -12.80 9.77
N GLN A 292 7.32 -14.07 10.10
CA GLN A 292 6.04 -14.78 10.04
C GLN A 292 5.03 -14.13 10.99
N ILE A 293 5.37 -13.88 12.26
CA ILE A 293 4.47 -13.21 13.22
C ILE A 293 4.02 -11.82 12.72
N VAL A 294 4.90 -11.05 12.07
CA VAL A 294 4.52 -9.76 11.49
C VAL A 294 3.54 -9.91 10.33
N SER A 295 3.69 -10.97 9.51
CA SER A 295 2.70 -11.33 8.48
C SER A 295 1.39 -11.76 9.12
N ASP A 296 1.45 -12.62 10.13
CA ASP A 296 0.29 -13.14 10.87
C ASP A 296 -0.50 -12.01 11.55
N LEU A 297 0.18 -11.00 12.13
CA LEU A 297 -0.48 -9.82 12.68
C LEU A 297 -1.20 -9.00 11.60
N SER A 298 -0.67 -8.96 10.38
CA SER A 298 -1.33 -8.30 9.26
C SER A 298 -2.61 -9.07 8.88
N ASP A 299 -2.54 -10.41 8.86
CA ASP A 299 -3.68 -11.28 8.53
C ASP A 299 -4.77 -11.26 9.62
N LEU A 300 -4.40 -11.35 10.91
CA LEU A 300 -5.35 -11.27 12.03
C LEU A 300 -6.12 -9.95 12.05
N ARG A 301 -5.47 -8.85 11.69
CA ARG A 301 -6.15 -7.55 11.55
C ARG A 301 -7.04 -7.47 10.33
N ALA A 302 -6.62 -8.09 9.22
CA ALA A 302 -7.49 -8.24 8.05
C ALA A 302 -8.72 -9.08 8.38
N ILE A 303 -8.61 -10.11 9.23
CA ILE A 303 -9.74 -10.89 9.75
C ILE A 303 -10.70 -10.02 10.58
N LEU A 304 -10.19 -9.18 11.50
CA LEU A 304 -11.03 -8.25 12.28
C LEU A 304 -11.82 -7.29 11.37
N HIS A 305 -11.20 -6.80 10.30
CA HIS A 305 -11.88 -5.97 9.32
C HIS A 305 -12.92 -6.76 8.52
N ALA A 306 -12.52 -7.91 7.99
CA ALA A 306 -13.37 -8.77 7.18
C ALA A 306 -14.62 -9.26 7.93
N LEU A 307 -14.54 -9.42 9.25
CA LEU A 307 -15.70 -9.79 10.09
C LEU A 307 -16.86 -8.79 9.97
N LEU A 308 -16.53 -7.50 9.93
CA LEU A 308 -17.49 -6.40 9.90
C LEU A 308 -17.93 -6.05 8.47
N THR A 309 -17.03 -6.23 7.48
CA THR A 309 -17.28 -5.83 6.09
C THR A 309 -17.80 -6.95 5.19
N TYR A 310 -17.46 -8.23 5.44
CA TYR A 310 -17.88 -9.34 4.56
C TYR A 310 -19.16 -9.99 5.06
N ASP A 311 -19.92 -10.60 4.16
CA ASP A 311 -20.98 -11.53 4.54
C ASP A 311 -20.40 -12.79 5.20
N ALA A 312 -21.24 -13.52 5.94
CA ALA A 312 -20.79 -14.70 6.69
C ALA A 312 -20.16 -15.79 5.79
N VAL A 313 -20.63 -15.96 4.54
CA VAL A 313 -20.12 -16.97 3.61
C VAL A 313 -18.76 -16.55 3.05
N SER A 314 -18.65 -15.33 2.55
CA SER A 314 -17.39 -14.77 2.04
C SER A 314 -16.32 -14.67 3.14
N PHE A 315 -16.72 -14.36 4.37
CA PHE A 315 -15.84 -14.38 5.54
C PHE A 315 -15.28 -15.78 5.80
N LEU A 316 -16.13 -16.82 5.76
CA LEU A 316 -15.67 -18.20 5.92
C LEU A 316 -14.73 -18.62 4.78
N LYS A 317 -15.06 -18.28 3.53
CA LYS A 317 -14.19 -18.52 2.37
C LYS A 317 -12.82 -17.85 2.53
N TYR A 318 -12.80 -16.62 3.04
CA TYR A 318 -11.57 -15.88 3.32
C TYR A 318 -10.72 -16.57 4.39
N LEU A 319 -11.34 -17.02 5.48
CA LEU A 319 -10.66 -17.77 6.53
C LEU A 319 -10.05 -19.09 6.02
N ASP A 320 -10.79 -19.88 5.25
CA ASP A 320 -10.27 -21.12 4.67
C ASP A 320 -9.13 -20.87 3.66
N THR A 321 -9.19 -19.72 2.95
CA THR A 321 -8.10 -19.28 2.06
C THR A 321 -6.83 -18.95 2.86
N ILE A 322 -6.95 -18.27 3.99
CA ILE A 322 -5.81 -17.97 4.89
C ILE A 322 -5.20 -19.28 5.40
N VAL A 323 -6.01 -20.22 5.89
CA VAL A 323 -5.50 -21.52 6.37
C VAL A 323 -4.75 -22.24 5.25
N THR A 324 -5.28 -22.24 4.04
CA THR A 324 -4.65 -22.87 2.88
C THR A 324 -3.32 -22.20 2.53
N ALA A 325 -3.26 -20.86 2.54
CA ALA A 325 -2.04 -20.10 2.25
C ALA A 325 -0.94 -20.30 3.30
N HIS A 326 -1.31 -20.50 4.56
CA HIS A 326 -0.38 -20.74 5.68
C HIS A 326 -0.07 -22.23 5.91
N THR A 327 -0.73 -23.13 5.17
CA THR A 327 -0.40 -24.55 5.19
C THR A 327 0.81 -24.80 4.28
N PRO A 328 1.93 -25.31 4.80
CA PRO A 328 3.12 -25.48 3.99
C PRO A 328 2.95 -26.63 2.97
N PRO A 329 3.68 -26.59 1.83
CA PRO A 329 3.64 -27.64 0.82
C PRO A 329 3.99 -29.02 1.41
N PRO A 330 3.42 -30.12 0.85
CA PRO A 330 3.70 -31.47 1.31
C PRO A 330 5.21 -31.76 1.26
N GLY A 331 5.79 -32.14 2.42
CA GLY A 331 7.24 -32.39 2.58
C GLY A 331 8.00 -31.34 3.40
N SER A 332 7.37 -30.22 3.76
CA SER A 332 7.95 -29.20 4.64
C SER A 332 7.78 -29.53 6.13
N THR A 333 8.74 -29.11 6.97
CA THR A 333 8.72 -29.38 8.42
C THR A 333 7.66 -28.55 9.15
N LYS A 334 7.14 -29.09 10.28
CA LYS A 334 6.12 -28.47 11.15
C LYS A 334 6.48 -27.06 11.70
N HIS A 335 7.73 -26.62 11.56
CA HIS A 335 8.17 -25.30 12.01
C HIS A 335 7.85 -24.15 11.02
N SER A 336 7.22 -24.47 9.88
CA SER A 336 6.77 -23.49 8.88
C SER A 336 5.34 -22.98 9.08
N TYR A 337 4.60 -23.51 10.06
CA TYR A 337 3.23 -23.08 10.30
C TYR A 337 3.19 -21.76 11.08
N SER A 338 2.16 -20.96 10.85
CA SER A 338 1.89 -19.78 11.65
C SER A 338 1.51 -20.19 13.09
N PRO A 339 2.21 -19.66 14.12
CA PRO A 339 2.00 -20.09 15.51
C PRO A 339 0.59 -19.88 16.04
N TRP A 340 -0.12 -18.86 15.55
CA TRP A 340 -1.45 -18.51 16.04
C TRP A 340 -2.53 -19.55 15.67
N LEU A 341 -2.34 -20.31 14.58
CA LEU A 341 -3.26 -21.39 14.19
C LEU A 341 -3.28 -22.58 15.16
N PHE A 342 -2.38 -22.62 16.14
CA PHE A 342 -2.35 -23.64 17.19
C PHE A 342 -2.92 -23.15 18.52
N LEU A 343 -3.39 -21.91 18.59
CA LEU A 343 -4.03 -21.36 19.77
C LEU A 343 -5.46 -21.86 19.88
N ASP A 344 -5.92 -22.12 21.10
CA ASP A 344 -7.32 -22.52 21.36
C ASP A 344 -8.30 -21.44 20.87
N ALA A 345 -7.91 -20.16 20.95
CA ALA A 345 -8.67 -19.04 20.39
C ALA A 345 -8.87 -19.15 18.87
N ALA A 346 -7.90 -19.70 18.13
CA ALA A 346 -8.09 -19.95 16.69
C ALA A 346 -9.13 -21.04 16.45
N ASP A 347 -9.16 -22.11 17.25
CA ASP A 347 -10.18 -23.16 17.13
C ASP A 347 -11.59 -22.58 17.31
N VAL A 348 -11.78 -21.69 18.31
CA VAL A 348 -13.05 -20.98 18.54
C VAL A 348 -13.43 -20.12 17.33
N LEU A 349 -12.49 -19.34 16.78
CA LEU A 349 -12.71 -18.52 15.58
C LEU A 349 -13.28 -19.34 14.41
N PHE A 350 -12.65 -20.46 14.04
CA PHE A 350 -13.07 -21.24 12.88
C PHE A 350 -14.38 -21.99 13.13
N GLN A 351 -14.60 -22.52 14.34
CA GLN A 351 -15.85 -23.21 14.68
C GLN A 351 -17.03 -22.25 14.69
N THR A 352 -16.88 -21.09 15.36
CA THR A 352 -17.93 -20.07 15.40
C THR A 352 -18.20 -19.53 14.00
N ALA A 353 -17.18 -19.26 13.18
CA ALA A 353 -17.36 -18.81 11.80
C ALA A 353 -18.15 -19.80 10.93
N ARG A 354 -17.86 -21.11 11.03
CA ARG A 354 -18.65 -22.15 10.32
C ARG A 354 -20.10 -22.16 10.78
N SER A 355 -20.33 -22.05 12.09
CA SER A 355 -21.67 -22.05 12.68
C SER A 355 -22.56 -20.87 12.25
N ARG A 356 -21.98 -19.79 11.70
CA ARG A 356 -22.71 -18.65 11.09
C ARG A 356 -23.30 -19.02 9.73
N VAL A 357 -22.65 -19.93 9.01
CA VAL A 357 -23.03 -20.30 7.64
C VAL A 357 -23.91 -21.54 7.62
N TYR A 358 -23.48 -22.63 8.27
CA TYR A 358 -24.21 -23.88 8.32
C TYR A 358 -23.94 -24.64 9.61
N GLN A 359 -24.89 -25.50 10.01
CA GLN A 359 -24.78 -26.34 11.19
C GLN A 359 -25.11 -27.80 10.86
N GLY A 360 -24.47 -28.74 11.55
CA GLY A 360 -24.81 -30.15 11.46
C GLY A 360 -26.13 -30.43 12.17
N ARG A 361 -27.13 -30.90 11.42
CA ARG A 361 -28.43 -31.32 11.94
C ARG A 361 -28.33 -32.76 12.47
N ILE A 362 -28.72 -32.93 13.74
CA ILE A 362 -28.98 -34.23 14.34
C ILE A 362 -30.43 -34.59 13.98
N SER A 363 -30.63 -35.63 13.17
CA SER A 363 -31.99 -36.06 12.81
C SER A 363 -32.70 -36.64 14.04
N ASN A 364 -33.91 -36.14 14.35
CA ASN A 364 -34.70 -36.55 15.51
C ASN A 364 -35.12 -38.04 15.51
N ASP A 365 -34.96 -38.75 14.39
CA ASP A 365 -35.26 -40.19 14.31
C ASP A 365 -34.24 -41.08 15.03
N VAL A 366 -33.10 -40.54 15.50
CA VAL A 366 -32.01 -41.31 16.13
C VAL A 366 -31.90 -41.07 17.66
N VAL A 367 -32.82 -40.32 18.27
CA VAL A 367 -32.79 -39.95 19.70
C VAL A 367 -32.91 -41.15 20.66
N ARG A 368 -33.08 -42.38 20.17
CA ARG A 368 -33.17 -43.59 21.01
C ARG A 368 -31.92 -44.49 21.07
N SER A 369 -30.84 -44.15 20.38
CA SER A 369 -29.64 -44.99 20.41
C SER A 369 -28.34 -44.18 20.45
N SER A 370 -27.72 -44.18 21.64
CA SER A 370 -26.35 -43.75 21.96
C SER A 370 -25.97 -42.29 21.75
N SER A 371 -25.44 -41.67 22.80
CA SER A 371 -24.97 -40.28 22.92
C SER A 371 -23.65 -40.01 22.17
N THR A 372 -23.45 -40.59 20.98
CA THR A 372 -22.28 -40.41 20.12
C THR A 372 -22.64 -40.59 18.64
N SER A 373 -23.63 -39.85 18.14
CA SER A 373 -23.99 -39.83 16.71
C SER A 373 -23.55 -38.51 16.07
N PHE A 374 -22.76 -38.62 15.00
CA PHE A 374 -22.37 -37.50 14.15
C PHE A 374 -23.60 -36.97 13.39
N PRO A 375 -23.73 -35.64 13.17
CA PRO A 375 -24.85 -35.07 12.41
C PRO A 375 -24.87 -35.65 10.99
N THR A 376 -26.04 -36.05 10.50
CA THR A 376 -26.20 -36.74 9.20
C THR A 376 -26.55 -35.81 8.04
N THR A 377 -26.97 -34.57 8.31
CA THR A 377 -27.34 -33.56 7.30
C THR A 377 -26.83 -32.18 7.73
N LEU A 378 -26.48 -31.30 6.79
CA LEU A 378 -26.11 -29.91 7.07
C LEU A 378 -27.31 -29.01 6.78
N GLN A 379 -27.57 -28.05 7.67
CA GLN A 379 -28.62 -27.04 7.48
C GLN A 379 -27.98 -25.66 7.26
N PRO A 380 -28.40 -24.89 6.25
CA PRO A 380 -27.96 -23.50 6.09
C PRO A 380 -28.55 -22.63 7.21
N VAL A 381 -27.69 -21.87 7.89
CA VAL A 381 -28.06 -20.85 8.88
C VAL A 381 -28.04 -19.46 8.25
N LEU A 382 -27.02 -19.19 7.42
CA LEU A 382 -26.86 -17.95 6.64
C LEU A 382 -27.12 -16.68 7.44
N GLU A 383 -26.35 -16.48 8.51
CA GLU A 383 -26.43 -15.26 9.33
C GLU A 383 -26.19 -14.00 8.48
N GLU A 384 -27.18 -13.10 8.48
CA GLU A 384 -27.11 -11.79 7.83
C GLU A 384 -26.31 -10.78 8.68
N GLN A 385 -25.74 -9.76 8.05
CA GLN A 385 -25.05 -8.69 8.77
C GLN A 385 -26.08 -7.75 9.41
N PRO A 386 -25.98 -7.45 10.72
CA PRO A 386 -27.00 -6.63 11.40
C PRO A 386 -27.19 -5.22 10.81
N LYS A 387 -26.15 -4.64 10.20
CA LYS A 387 -26.26 -3.34 9.51
C LYS A 387 -27.24 -3.35 8.33
N TRP A 388 -27.47 -4.48 7.67
CA TRP A 388 -28.37 -4.54 6.51
C TRP A 388 -29.82 -4.28 6.88
N GLU A 389 -30.29 -4.82 8.01
CA GLU A 389 -31.63 -4.54 8.54
C GLU A 389 -31.81 -3.04 8.79
N VAL A 390 -30.83 -2.41 9.45
CA VAL A 390 -30.87 -0.98 9.76
C VAL A 390 -30.85 -0.11 8.49
N VAL A 391 -30.07 -0.48 7.47
CA VAL A 391 -30.07 0.24 6.19
C VAL A 391 -31.45 0.15 5.51
N ALA A 392 -32.09 -1.02 5.53
CA ALA A 392 -33.44 -1.19 4.98
C ALA A 392 -34.48 -0.33 5.73
N GLU A 393 -34.41 -0.28 7.06
CA GLU A 393 -35.27 0.58 7.89
C GLU A 393 -35.06 2.06 7.59
N VAL A 394 -33.80 2.51 7.48
CA VAL A 394 -33.46 3.91 7.15
C VAL A 394 -33.96 4.28 5.76
N LEU A 395 -33.83 3.40 4.77
CA LEU A 395 -34.34 3.68 3.41
C LEU A 395 -35.86 3.79 3.38
N GLN A 396 -36.57 2.95 4.14
CA GLN A 396 -38.02 3.03 4.29
C GLN A 396 -38.45 4.34 5.01
N GLU A 397 -37.70 4.76 6.01
CA GLU A 397 -37.89 6.05 6.68
C GLU A 397 -37.71 7.21 5.70
N ILE A 398 -36.63 7.19 4.90
CA ILE A 398 -36.32 8.20 3.89
C ILE A 398 -37.42 8.26 2.83
N GLU A 399 -37.88 7.12 2.32
CA GLU A 399 -38.99 7.06 1.36
C GLU A 399 -40.26 7.71 1.92
N THR A 400 -40.57 7.42 3.19
CA THR A 400 -41.72 7.99 3.89
C THR A 400 -41.56 9.50 4.09
N ASP A 401 -40.38 9.97 4.47
CA ASP A 401 -40.09 11.41 4.63
C ASP A 401 -40.12 12.15 3.29
N ALA A 402 -39.54 11.57 2.23
CA ALA A 402 -39.57 12.13 0.89
C ALA A 402 -41.01 12.27 0.37
N TYR A 403 -41.86 11.27 0.61
CA TYR A 403 -43.28 11.31 0.25
C TYR A 403 -44.08 12.36 1.03
N LEU A 404 -43.84 12.48 2.35
CA LEU A 404 -44.58 13.41 3.22
C LEU A 404 -44.09 14.86 3.11
N ASN A 405 -42.80 15.07 2.85
CA ASN A 405 -42.12 16.36 2.80
C ASN A 405 -41.42 16.57 1.43
N PRO A 406 -42.16 16.79 0.34
CA PRO A 406 -41.56 17.14 -0.96
C PRO A 406 -41.00 18.57 -0.92
N VAL A 407 -39.75 18.74 -1.32
CA VAL A 407 -39.03 20.04 -1.36
C VAL A 407 -38.99 20.56 -2.79
N ASN A 408 -38.91 21.89 -2.99
CA ASN A 408 -38.75 22.49 -4.32
C ASN A 408 -37.35 22.18 -4.89
N VAL A 409 -37.32 21.75 -6.15
CA VAL A 409 -36.20 21.16 -6.91
C VAL A 409 -34.99 22.11 -7.15
N ASP A 410 -35.06 23.38 -6.73
CA ASP A 410 -34.08 24.39 -7.16
C ASP A 410 -32.72 24.32 -6.43
N GLU A 411 -32.60 23.65 -5.27
CA GLU A 411 -31.36 23.70 -4.44
C GLU A 411 -30.75 22.34 -4.03
N SER A 412 -31.55 21.28 -3.88
CA SER A 412 -31.13 19.92 -3.50
C SER A 412 -31.95 18.87 -4.23
N ASN A 413 -31.32 17.79 -4.68
CA ASN A 413 -32.01 16.64 -5.27
C ASN A 413 -32.46 15.69 -4.15
N SER A 414 -33.55 14.93 -4.31
CA SER A 414 -33.92 13.89 -3.32
C SER A 414 -33.07 12.62 -3.39
N THR A 415 -31.87 12.70 -4.01
CA THR A 415 -30.90 11.61 -4.06
C THR A 415 -30.49 11.14 -2.67
N VAL A 416 -30.35 9.82 -2.52
CA VAL A 416 -29.77 9.18 -1.34
C VAL A 416 -28.34 8.75 -1.66
N LEU A 417 -27.37 9.30 -0.92
CA LEU A 417 -25.95 8.97 -1.07
C LEU A 417 -25.50 8.05 0.08
N ILE A 418 -25.21 6.79 -0.25
CA ILE A 418 -24.65 5.80 0.68
C ILE A 418 -23.14 5.76 0.51
N MET A 419 -22.42 6.10 1.57
CA MET A 419 -20.95 6.13 1.58
C MET A 419 -20.38 4.93 2.32
N CYS A 420 -19.46 4.22 1.66
CA CYS A 420 -18.81 3.01 2.19
C CYS A 420 -17.28 3.14 2.21
N SER A 421 -16.58 2.26 2.93
CA SER A 421 -15.10 2.26 2.91
C SER A 421 -14.48 1.67 1.65
N ASP A 422 -15.05 0.59 1.11
CA ASP A 422 -14.44 -0.19 0.03
C ASP A 422 -15.40 -0.37 -1.17
N GLN A 423 -14.84 -0.51 -2.38
CA GLN A 423 -15.64 -0.82 -3.58
C GLN A 423 -16.39 -2.16 -3.45
N ARG A 424 -15.84 -3.10 -2.67
CA ARG A 424 -16.46 -4.41 -2.44
C ARG A 424 -17.74 -4.30 -1.62
N THR A 425 -17.72 -3.54 -0.54
CA THR A 425 -18.92 -3.30 0.28
C THR A 425 -19.98 -2.58 -0.54
N CYS A 426 -19.57 -1.69 -1.46
CA CYS A 426 -20.50 -1.06 -2.40
C CYS A 426 -21.21 -2.08 -3.30
N ARG A 427 -20.46 -3.02 -3.89
CA ARG A 427 -21.03 -4.10 -4.72
C ARG A 427 -21.96 -5.01 -3.91
N GLN A 428 -21.54 -5.34 -2.69
CA GLN A 428 -22.31 -6.18 -1.78
C GLN A 428 -23.64 -5.52 -1.38
N LEU A 429 -23.62 -4.23 -1.02
CA LEU A 429 -24.83 -3.48 -0.70
C LEU A 429 -25.72 -3.30 -1.93
N ARG A 430 -25.14 -3.07 -3.11
CA ARG A 430 -25.90 -3.02 -4.38
C ARG A 430 -26.63 -4.32 -4.65
N GLU A 431 -25.96 -5.46 -4.47
CA GLU A 431 -26.57 -6.79 -4.62
C GLU A 431 -27.67 -7.04 -3.58
N TYR A 432 -27.41 -6.69 -2.31
CA TYR A 432 -28.40 -6.77 -1.23
C TYR A 432 -29.64 -5.94 -1.55
N MET A 433 -29.48 -4.65 -1.86
CA MET A 433 -30.60 -3.75 -2.17
C MET A 433 -31.37 -4.19 -3.42
N GLY A 434 -30.68 -4.77 -4.42
CA GLY A 434 -31.33 -5.35 -5.59
C GLY A 434 -32.12 -6.64 -5.31
N THR A 435 -31.83 -7.34 -4.21
CA THR A 435 -32.46 -8.62 -3.85
C THR A 435 -33.32 -8.58 -2.59
N MET A 436 -33.30 -7.49 -1.81
CA MET A 436 -33.86 -7.45 -0.46
C MET A 436 -35.35 -7.75 -0.38
N HIS A 437 -36.11 -7.48 -1.44
CA HIS A 437 -37.55 -7.74 -1.50
C HIS A 437 -37.93 -9.05 -2.22
N ALA A 438 -36.95 -9.84 -2.65
CA ALA A 438 -37.19 -11.12 -3.30
C ALA A 438 -37.40 -12.24 -2.28
N ASN A 439 -38.62 -12.80 -2.24
CA ASN A 439 -38.97 -13.89 -1.33
C ASN A 439 -38.67 -15.26 -1.98
N VAL A 440 -37.99 -16.14 -1.24
CA VAL A 440 -37.67 -17.52 -1.67
C VAL A 440 -38.87 -18.47 -1.55
N SER A 441 -39.90 -18.10 -0.78
CA SER A 441 -41.03 -18.98 -0.42
C SER A 441 -42.32 -18.68 -1.20
N SER A 442 -42.35 -18.90 -2.51
CA SER A 442 -43.60 -18.89 -3.29
C SER A 442 -44.14 -20.30 -3.64
N LYS A 443 -43.43 -21.40 -3.33
CA LYS A 443 -43.86 -22.77 -3.70
C LYS A 443 -44.38 -23.67 -2.55
N LYS A 444 -44.41 -23.23 -1.28
CA LYS A 444 -44.92 -24.04 -0.15
C LYS A 444 -46.21 -23.53 0.51
N GLN A 445 -46.80 -22.46 -0.02
CA GLN A 445 -47.94 -21.78 0.61
C GLN A 445 -49.29 -22.05 -0.10
N GLU A 446 -49.36 -22.96 -1.07
CA GLU A 446 -50.65 -23.36 -1.70
C GLU A 446 -51.42 -24.45 -0.92
N THR A 447 -50.95 -24.92 0.24
CA THR A 447 -51.63 -25.98 1.02
C THR A 447 -52.08 -25.60 2.42
N ARG A 448 -52.11 -24.30 2.75
CA ARG A 448 -52.64 -23.82 4.04
C ARG A 448 -53.57 -22.59 3.93
N ASP A 449 -54.40 -22.56 2.90
CA ASP A 449 -55.56 -21.66 2.87
C ASP A 449 -56.73 -22.24 3.67
N THR A 450 -56.59 -22.21 4.99
CA THR A 450 -57.72 -21.98 5.91
C THR A 450 -57.13 -21.37 7.17
N LEU A 451 -57.22 -20.03 7.30
CA LEU A 451 -57.58 -19.26 8.50
C LEU A 451 -56.99 -17.83 8.45
N ASN A 452 -57.90 -16.85 8.62
CA ASN A 452 -57.72 -15.45 9.03
C ASN A 452 -57.18 -14.40 8.01
N PRO A 453 -58.06 -13.52 7.47
CA PRO A 453 -57.67 -12.31 6.72
C PRO A 453 -57.24 -11.15 7.64
N GLY A 454 -56.51 -11.46 8.72
CA GLY A 454 -56.03 -10.50 9.72
C GLY A 454 -54.51 -10.40 9.83
N ASP A 455 -53.76 -11.39 9.33
CA ASP A 455 -52.29 -11.48 9.46
C ASP A 455 -51.53 -11.14 8.16
N ALA A 456 -52.21 -10.59 7.14
CA ALA A 456 -51.61 -10.18 5.87
C ALA A 456 -50.84 -8.84 5.94
N ILE A 457 -50.57 -8.32 7.14
CA ILE A 457 -49.70 -7.17 7.42
C ILE A 457 -48.45 -7.66 8.16
N HIS A 458 -47.86 -8.77 7.71
CA HIS A 458 -46.45 -8.98 7.98
C HIS A 458 -45.69 -8.02 7.07
N GLU A 459 -45.19 -6.93 7.67
CA GLU A 459 -44.28 -5.96 7.07
C GLU A 459 -43.28 -6.67 6.15
N LYS A 460 -43.13 -6.16 4.92
CA LYS A 460 -42.14 -6.60 3.95
C LYS A 460 -40.73 -6.26 4.47
N LYS A 461 -40.24 -6.98 5.48
CA LYS A 461 -38.88 -6.85 5.98
C LYS A 461 -37.92 -7.31 4.89
N GLY A 462 -36.93 -6.47 4.56
CA GLY A 462 -35.89 -6.83 3.60
C GLY A 462 -35.07 -8.01 4.11
N SER A 463 -34.81 -9.01 3.26
CA SER A 463 -33.99 -10.18 3.62
C SER A 463 -32.88 -10.41 2.60
N ALA A 464 -31.69 -10.76 3.08
CA ALA A 464 -30.52 -11.11 2.27
C ALA A 464 -30.49 -12.60 1.87
N GLU A 465 -31.54 -13.37 2.15
CA GLU A 465 -31.53 -14.84 2.01
C GLU A 465 -31.17 -15.30 0.59
N VAL A 466 -31.70 -14.64 -0.45
CA VAL A 466 -31.43 -14.96 -1.86
C VAL A 466 -29.93 -14.82 -2.17
N MET A 467 -29.36 -13.66 -1.84
CA MET A 467 -27.93 -13.37 -2.01
C MET A 467 -27.06 -14.40 -1.27
N MET A 468 -27.38 -14.69 -0.02
CA MET A 468 -26.59 -15.58 0.84
C MET A 468 -26.62 -17.03 0.36
N ARG A 469 -27.76 -17.50 -0.15
CA ARG A 469 -27.93 -18.83 -0.77
C ARG A 469 -27.05 -18.98 -2.01
N ARG A 470 -27.03 -17.97 -2.89
CA ARG A 470 -26.15 -17.94 -4.06
C ARG A 470 -24.69 -18.02 -3.68
N ARG A 471 -24.24 -17.18 -2.74
CA ARG A 471 -22.86 -17.17 -2.25
C ARG A 471 -22.45 -18.51 -1.64
N LEU A 472 -23.36 -19.19 -0.92
CA LEU A 472 -23.08 -20.50 -0.32
C LEU A 472 -22.86 -21.58 -1.37
N ARG A 473 -23.62 -21.59 -2.47
CA ARG A 473 -23.37 -22.51 -3.60
C ARG A 473 -21.98 -22.30 -4.19
N ASP A 474 -21.65 -21.06 -4.55
CA ASP A 474 -20.35 -20.71 -5.12
C ASP A 474 -19.20 -21.10 -4.18
N TYR A 475 -19.41 -20.95 -2.88
CA TYR A 475 -18.43 -21.34 -1.87
C TYR A 475 -18.26 -22.87 -1.77
N MET A 476 -19.35 -23.64 -1.82
CA MET A 476 -19.27 -25.11 -1.82
C MET A 476 -18.57 -25.65 -3.06
N ASP A 477 -18.89 -25.10 -4.24
CA ASP A 477 -18.23 -25.46 -5.51
C ASP A 477 -16.74 -25.11 -5.48
N TRP A 478 -16.41 -23.92 -4.97
CA TRP A 478 -15.03 -23.51 -4.73
C TRP A 478 -14.31 -24.46 -3.78
N LYS A 479 -14.94 -24.85 -2.66
CA LYS A 479 -14.32 -25.74 -1.65
C LYS A 479 -14.07 -27.14 -2.21
N LEU A 480 -15.01 -27.67 -3.02
CA LEU A 480 -14.83 -28.92 -3.76
C LEU A 480 -13.64 -28.82 -4.71
N SER A 481 -13.55 -27.75 -5.50
CA SER A 481 -12.44 -27.52 -6.43
C SER A 481 -11.09 -27.42 -5.72
N LEU A 482 -11.04 -26.72 -4.58
CA LEU A 482 -9.83 -26.57 -3.76
C LEU A 482 -9.36 -27.92 -3.20
N SER A 483 -10.29 -28.76 -2.77
CA SER A 483 -9.97 -30.10 -2.28
C SER A 483 -9.32 -30.96 -3.37
N ASN A 484 -9.76 -30.85 -4.61
CA ASN A 484 -9.18 -31.55 -5.75
C ASN A 484 -7.77 -31.03 -6.06
N VAL A 485 -7.57 -29.71 -6.04
CA VAL A 485 -6.24 -29.10 -6.21
C VAL A 485 -5.25 -29.58 -5.15
N SER A 486 -5.65 -29.59 -3.88
CA SER A 486 -4.78 -30.05 -2.78
C SER A 486 -4.37 -31.52 -2.93
N LYS A 487 -5.28 -32.38 -3.40
CA LYS A 487 -4.99 -33.79 -3.71
C LYS A 487 -3.96 -33.90 -4.85
N ASN A 488 -4.14 -33.14 -5.92
CA ASN A 488 -3.26 -33.15 -7.08
C ASN A 488 -1.84 -32.64 -6.78
N PHE A 489 -1.68 -31.69 -5.86
CA PHE A 489 -0.36 -31.26 -5.38
C PHE A 489 0.30 -32.26 -4.43
N SER A 490 -0.47 -33.13 -3.79
CA SER A 490 0.03 -34.15 -2.85
C SER A 490 0.41 -35.47 -3.51
N SER A 491 -0.07 -35.76 -4.73
CA SER A 491 0.34 -36.91 -5.52
C SER A 491 1.69 -36.63 -6.20
N ASN A 492 2.76 -37.27 -5.72
CA ASN A 492 4.01 -37.36 -6.47
C ASN A 492 3.75 -38.07 -7.82
N PRO A 493 4.43 -37.68 -8.92
CA PRO A 493 4.40 -38.45 -10.15
C PRO A 493 4.99 -39.84 -9.89
N PRO A 494 4.41 -40.93 -10.44
CA PRO A 494 5.02 -42.25 -10.35
C PRO A 494 6.36 -42.21 -11.11
N GLY A 495 7.45 -42.32 -10.38
CA GLY A 495 8.79 -42.44 -10.96
C GLY A 495 8.92 -43.75 -11.75
N ASP A 496 9.48 -43.64 -12.95
CA ASP A 496 9.91 -44.75 -13.80
C ASP A 496 10.73 -45.79 -13.02
N GLY A 497 10.15 -46.97 -12.85
CA GLY A 497 10.82 -48.19 -12.44
C GLY A 497 10.28 -49.34 -13.31
N PRO A 498 11.13 -50.23 -13.84
CA PRO A 498 10.72 -51.12 -14.92
C PRO A 498 9.68 -52.14 -14.47
N GLN A 499 8.58 -52.19 -15.23
CA GLN A 499 7.48 -53.15 -15.11
C GLN A 499 8.00 -54.58 -15.17
N SER A 500 7.69 -55.37 -14.15
CA SER A 500 7.74 -56.83 -14.21
C SER A 500 6.30 -57.37 -14.25
N PRO A 501 5.99 -58.36 -15.11
CA PRO A 501 4.61 -58.65 -15.46
C PRO A 501 3.92 -59.46 -14.36
N ALA A 502 2.66 -59.12 -14.14
CA ALA A 502 1.75 -59.78 -13.23
C ALA A 502 1.56 -61.26 -13.57
N VAL A 503 1.66 -62.12 -12.54
CA VAL A 503 1.16 -63.51 -12.59
C VAL A 503 0.04 -63.63 -11.55
N ASN A 504 -1.15 -63.95 -12.06
CA ASN A 504 -2.35 -64.27 -11.30
C ASN A 504 -2.19 -65.59 -10.52
N SER A 505 -2.60 -65.62 -9.25
CA SER A 505 -3.33 -66.73 -8.60
C SER A 505 -3.77 -66.38 -7.16
N PRO A 506 -4.82 -67.04 -6.62
CA PRO A 506 -5.82 -66.37 -5.77
C PRO A 506 -5.79 -66.77 -4.28
N GLY A 507 -6.34 -65.87 -3.44
CA GLY A 507 -7.02 -66.16 -2.17
C GLY A 507 -6.16 -66.56 -0.96
N SER A 508 -6.15 -65.70 0.08
CA SER A 508 -6.48 -66.07 1.47
C SER A 508 -6.29 -64.89 2.42
N LEU A 509 -7.24 -64.74 3.34
CA LEU A 509 -7.14 -64.00 4.59
C LEU A 509 -5.80 -64.28 5.31
N ASN A 510 -5.16 -63.24 5.86
CA ASN A 510 -4.61 -63.32 7.22
C ASN A 510 -4.20 -61.96 7.80
N GLN A 511 -4.73 -61.74 9.02
CA GLN A 511 -4.36 -60.70 9.97
C GLN A 511 -2.89 -60.80 10.38
N GLY A 512 -2.16 -59.68 10.35
CA GLY A 512 -0.84 -59.53 10.95
C GLY A 512 -0.92 -58.86 12.32
N ARG A 513 -0.78 -59.66 13.38
CA ARG A 513 -0.71 -59.26 14.80
C ARG A 513 0.48 -58.34 15.11
N ALA A 514 0.26 -57.43 16.06
CA ALA A 514 1.31 -56.66 16.75
C ALA A 514 2.15 -57.54 17.72
N PRO A 515 3.44 -57.24 17.93
CA PRO A 515 4.32 -58.06 18.76
C PRO A 515 4.02 -57.96 20.26
N MET A 516 3.88 -59.14 20.88
CA MET A 516 3.70 -59.37 22.31
C MET A 516 5.02 -59.20 23.06
N ASN A 517 5.14 -58.18 23.92
CA ASN A 517 5.66 -58.32 25.30
C ASN A 517 5.80 -56.96 26.02
N LYS A 518 4.81 -56.64 26.87
CA LYS A 518 5.03 -55.93 28.16
C LYS A 518 3.81 -56.20 29.05
N ARG A 519 4.01 -56.97 30.12
CA ARG A 519 3.00 -57.29 31.13
C ARG A 519 2.55 -56.01 31.84
N ARG A 520 1.34 -55.54 31.53
CA ARG A 520 0.63 -54.47 32.26
C ARG A 520 -0.11 -55.08 33.43
N ARG A 521 0.28 -54.71 34.64
CA ARG A 521 -0.48 -54.93 35.88
C ARG A 521 -1.72 -54.02 35.82
N VAL A 522 -2.92 -54.58 35.90
CA VAL A 522 -4.18 -53.83 35.95
C VAL A 522 -4.58 -53.62 37.40
N ARG A 523 -4.85 -52.38 37.78
CA ARG A 523 -5.77 -52.03 38.88
C ARG A 523 -6.47 -50.71 38.54
N GLY A 524 -7.80 -50.79 38.40
CA GLY A 524 -8.78 -49.80 38.86
C GLY A 524 -9.03 -48.53 38.03
N GLY A 525 -10.20 -48.48 37.39
CA GLY A 525 -11.22 -47.41 37.50
C GLY A 525 -10.90 -45.97 37.10
N GLY A 526 -11.72 -45.39 36.20
CA GLY A 526 -11.91 -43.93 36.11
C GLY A 526 -12.41 -43.41 34.75
N THR A 527 -13.73 -43.11 34.69
CA THR A 527 -14.47 -42.10 33.87
C THR A 527 -14.30 -42.01 32.34
N PRO A 528 -15.40 -41.74 31.59
CA PRO A 528 -15.31 -41.52 30.14
C PRO A 528 -14.59 -40.21 29.85
N SER A 529 -13.51 -40.29 29.06
CA SER A 529 -12.79 -39.12 28.54
C SER A 529 -13.56 -38.51 27.37
N VAL A 530 -13.88 -37.21 27.48
CA VAL A 530 -14.04 -36.32 26.33
C VAL A 530 -12.81 -36.48 25.43
N PRO A 531 -12.92 -36.51 24.09
CA PRO A 531 -11.75 -36.65 23.22
C PRO A 531 -10.87 -35.41 23.36
N ALA A 532 -9.88 -35.47 24.26
CA ALA A 532 -8.80 -34.49 24.32
C ALA A 532 -7.92 -34.68 23.08
N ARG A 533 -7.87 -33.65 22.24
CA ARG A 533 -6.95 -33.54 21.10
C ARG A 533 -5.50 -33.60 21.60
N ALA A 534 -4.61 -34.20 20.81
CA ALA A 534 -3.19 -34.19 21.13
C ALA A 534 -2.68 -32.73 21.13
N PRO A 535 -1.94 -32.28 22.17
CA PRO A 535 -1.33 -30.96 22.15
C PRO A 535 -0.35 -30.92 20.97
N ASN A 536 -0.56 -30.04 20.00
CA ASN A 536 0.21 -29.82 18.75
C ASN A 536 -0.35 -30.37 17.42
N SER A 537 -1.65 -30.65 17.28
CA SER A 537 -2.25 -30.73 15.94
C SER A 537 -2.86 -29.38 15.57
N GLY A 538 -2.30 -28.71 14.56
CA GLY A 538 -2.83 -27.43 14.06
C GLY A 538 -4.17 -27.60 13.36
N ILE A 539 -4.87 -26.48 13.18
CA ILE A 539 -6.14 -26.43 12.46
C ILE A 539 -5.89 -26.82 11.00
N GLN A 540 -6.56 -27.88 10.56
CA GLN A 540 -6.63 -28.25 9.16
C GLN A 540 -8.02 -27.86 8.64
N VAL A 541 -8.11 -27.57 7.33
CA VAL A 541 -9.40 -27.36 6.68
C VAL A 541 -10.19 -28.68 6.82
N ASP A 542 -11.25 -28.68 7.62
CA ASP A 542 -12.10 -29.86 7.78
C ASP A 542 -12.80 -30.13 6.45
N ILE A 543 -12.52 -31.31 5.89
CA ILE A 543 -13.17 -31.82 4.69
C ILE A 543 -14.47 -32.48 5.14
N GLU A 544 -15.60 -31.82 4.84
CA GLU A 544 -16.91 -32.40 5.07
C GLU A 544 -17.16 -33.58 4.12
N PRO A 545 -17.89 -34.62 4.59
CA PRO A 545 -18.19 -35.76 3.75
C PRO A 545 -19.09 -35.34 2.58
N PRO A 546 -18.81 -35.82 1.35
CA PRO A 546 -19.49 -35.35 0.13
C PRO A 546 -21.01 -35.54 0.18
N ALA A 547 -21.50 -36.57 0.87
CA ALA A 547 -22.93 -36.82 1.04
C ALA A 547 -23.67 -35.71 1.79
N GLN A 548 -23.02 -35.03 2.74
CA GLN A 548 -23.61 -33.91 3.47
C GLN A 548 -23.67 -32.64 2.61
N VAL A 549 -22.64 -32.42 1.79
CA VAL A 549 -22.55 -31.29 0.87
C VAL A 549 -23.60 -31.41 -0.25
N SER A 550 -23.77 -32.61 -0.82
CA SER A 550 -24.79 -32.85 -1.85
C SER A 550 -26.21 -32.58 -1.34
N ALA A 551 -26.55 -33.01 -0.11
CA ALA A 551 -27.86 -32.73 0.49
C ALA A 551 -28.12 -31.23 0.70
N LEU A 552 -27.08 -30.47 1.07
CA LEU A 552 -27.17 -29.02 1.24
C LEU A 552 -27.31 -28.29 -0.09
N LEU A 553 -26.61 -28.73 -1.14
CA LEU A 553 -26.77 -28.20 -2.50
C LEU A 553 -28.16 -28.48 -3.08
N GLU A 554 -28.77 -29.62 -2.74
CA GLU A 554 -30.17 -29.92 -3.10
C GLU A 554 -31.18 -28.98 -2.42
N GLU A 555 -30.91 -28.53 -1.19
CA GLU A 555 -31.78 -27.58 -0.47
C GLU A 555 -31.70 -26.15 -1.02
N ILE A 556 -30.57 -25.78 -1.64
CA ILE A 556 -30.27 -24.42 -2.09
C ILE A 556 -30.30 -24.31 -3.62
N GLN A 557 -31.25 -24.93 -4.31
CA GLN A 557 -31.33 -24.80 -5.77
C GLN A 557 -31.57 -23.35 -6.24
N PRO A 558 -31.10 -22.98 -7.46
CA PRO A 558 -31.35 -21.66 -8.03
C PRO A 558 -32.84 -21.35 -8.11
N THR A 559 -33.22 -20.12 -7.77
CA THR A 559 -34.60 -19.63 -7.79
C THR A 559 -34.89 -18.95 -9.13
N GLU A 560 -36.15 -18.95 -9.62
CA GLU A 560 -36.54 -18.28 -10.89
C GLU A 560 -36.16 -16.79 -10.92
N VAL A 561 -36.12 -16.12 -9.75
CA VAL A 561 -35.68 -14.71 -9.61
C VAL A 561 -34.17 -14.56 -9.85
N GLU A 562 -33.37 -15.58 -9.52
CA GLU A 562 -31.92 -15.56 -9.72
C GLU A 562 -31.54 -15.74 -11.20
N GLU A 563 -32.34 -16.47 -11.99
CA GLU A 563 -32.14 -16.62 -13.44
C GLU A 563 -32.46 -15.34 -14.23
N THR A 564 -33.32 -14.47 -13.70
CA THR A 564 -33.66 -13.18 -14.32
C THR A 564 -32.67 -12.06 -14.04
N GLN A 565 -31.74 -12.26 -13.10
CA GLN A 565 -30.68 -11.29 -12.85
C GLN A 565 -29.67 -11.33 -13.99
N LYS A 566 -29.53 -10.22 -14.71
CA LYS A 566 -28.46 -10.06 -15.69
C LYS A 566 -27.11 -10.30 -15.01
N GLU A 567 -26.27 -11.13 -15.61
CA GLU A 567 -24.86 -11.26 -15.21
C GLU A 567 -24.21 -9.87 -15.18
N GLU A 568 -23.31 -9.64 -14.23
CA GLU A 568 -22.54 -8.38 -14.18
C GLU A 568 -21.88 -8.16 -15.55
N ILE A 569 -22.16 -7.03 -16.19
CA ILE A 569 -21.52 -6.63 -17.43
C ILE A 569 -20.06 -6.30 -17.08
N ILE A 570 -19.15 -7.25 -17.32
CA ILE A 570 -17.71 -7.13 -16.98
C ILE A 570 -16.97 -6.28 -18.02
N ILE A 571 -17.54 -6.11 -19.22
CA ILE A 571 -17.00 -5.31 -20.32
C ILE A 571 -18.16 -4.57 -20.95
N ASP A 572 -18.19 -3.26 -20.80
CA ASP A 572 -19.14 -2.39 -21.50
C ASP A 572 -18.49 -2.02 -22.84
N ASP A 573 -18.93 -2.63 -23.93
CA ASP A 573 -18.52 -2.24 -25.27
C ASP A 573 -19.18 -0.88 -25.56
N LEU A 574 -18.38 0.19 -25.43
CA LEU A 574 -18.79 1.61 -25.59
C LEU A 574 -19.26 1.97 -27.02
N GLU A 575 -19.56 0.98 -27.87
CA GLU A 575 -19.92 1.19 -29.28
C GLU A 575 -21.39 1.64 -29.44
N ASP A 576 -22.29 1.34 -28.49
CA ASP A 576 -23.74 1.63 -28.58
C ASP A 576 -24.27 2.48 -27.39
N MET A 577 -23.63 3.63 -27.12
CA MET A 577 -24.01 4.55 -26.03
C MET A 577 -25.41 5.16 -26.15
N ASP A 578 -25.98 5.28 -27.35
CA ASP A 578 -27.26 5.99 -27.55
C ASP A 578 -28.51 5.09 -27.35
N ASP A 579 -28.36 3.76 -27.45
CA ASP A 579 -29.48 2.80 -27.37
C ASP A 579 -29.71 2.25 -25.96
N TYR A 580 -28.73 2.36 -25.06
CA TYR A 580 -28.73 1.73 -23.72
C TYR A 580 -28.77 2.71 -22.54
N TYR A 581 -28.63 4.03 -22.79
CA TYR A 581 -28.52 5.02 -21.74
C TYR A 581 -29.80 5.86 -21.63
N GLU A 582 -30.47 5.74 -20.48
CA GLU A 582 -31.60 6.59 -20.10
C GLU A 582 -31.15 7.61 -19.05
N LEU A 583 -31.65 8.84 -19.13
CA LEU A 583 -31.39 9.86 -18.12
C LEU A 583 -32.23 9.53 -16.88
N TYR A 584 -31.59 9.07 -15.80
CA TYR A 584 -32.29 8.84 -14.55
C TYR A 584 -32.72 10.17 -13.93
N ASP A 585 -33.93 10.20 -13.38
CA ASP A 585 -34.34 11.28 -12.49
C ASP A 585 -33.48 11.20 -11.23
N MET A 586 -32.88 12.33 -10.84
CA MET A 586 -32.07 12.39 -9.63
C MET A 586 -32.94 12.22 -8.38
N ASP A 587 -34.23 12.51 -8.47
CA ASP A 587 -35.11 12.46 -7.31
C ASP A 587 -35.41 11.03 -6.82
N ASP A 588 -35.24 10.02 -7.68
CA ASP A 588 -35.49 8.59 -7.38
C ASP A 588 -34.20 7.74 -7.28
N LEU A 589 -33.02 8.38 -7.17
CA LEU A 589 -31.74 7.69 -7.27
C LEU A 589 -31.08 7.40 -5.92
N VAL A 590 -30.71 6.13 -5.72
CA VAL A 590 -29.80 5.71 -4.64
C VAL A 590 -28.40 5.48 -5.21
N ILE A 591 -27.45 6.30 -4.78
CA ILE A 591 -26.05 6.21 -5.18
C ILE A 591 -25.25 5.56 -4.06
N ILE A 592 -24.49 4.51 -4.37
CA ILE A 592 -23.57 3.87 -3.43
C ILE A 592 -22.15 4.11 -3.91
N HIS A 593 -21.35 4.81 -3.10
CA HIS A 593 -20.01 5.25 -3.46
C HIS A 593 -18.98 4.95 -2.35
N PRO A 594 -17.76 4.51 -2.67
CA PRO A 594 -16.70 4.37 -1.67
C PRO A 594 -16.11 5.73 -1.28
N TYR A 595 -15.56 5.89 -0.08
CA TYR A 595 -14.79 7.09 0.27
C TYR A 595 -13.57 7.21 -0.65
N ASP A 596 -13.43 8.33 -1.36
CA ASP A 596 -12.30 8.63 -2.27
C ASP A 596 -11.53 9.88 -1.84
N GLY A 597 -11.58 10.21 -0.54
CA GLY A 597 -10.79 11.31 -0.01
C GLY A 597 -11.28 12.65 -0.56
N ASP A 598 -10.37 13.53 -0.99
CA ASP A 598 -10.77 14.90 -1.35
C ASP A 598 -11.69 14.98 -2.58
N MET A 599 -11.76 13.92 -3.40
CA MET A 599 -12.71 13.81 -4.52
C MET A 599 -14.17 13.68 -4.09
N ASP A 600 -14.43 13.25 -2.84
CA ASP A 600 -15.78 13.16 -2.27
C ASP A 600 -16.51 14.52 -2.35
N GLU A 601 -15.75 15.61 -2.36
CA GLU A 601 -16.29 16.96 -2.45
C GLU A 601 -16.98 17.23 -3.80
N HIS A 602 -16.42 16.74 -4.92
CA HIS A 602 -17.03 16.88 -6.24
C HIS A 602 -18.37 16.15 -6.29
N ILE A 603 -18.42 14.94 -5.72
CA ILE A 603 -19.65 14.13 -5.66
C ILE A 603 -20.74 14.88 -4.89
N LEU A 604 -20.41 15.51 -3.77
CA LEU A 604 -21.38 16.30 -2.99
C LEU A 604 -21.91 17.51 -3.79
N GLU A 605 -21.07 18.19 -4.58
CA GLU A 605 -21.48 19.35 -5.39
C GLU A 605 -22.28 18.97 -6.64
N GLU A 606 -21.96 17.82 -7.25
CA GLU A 606 -22.63 17.26 -8.42
C GLU A 606 -23.99 16.64 -8.07
N VAL A 607 -24.00 15.70 -7.11
CA VAL A 607 -25.18 14.90 -6.75
C VAL A 607 -26.21 15.70 -5.94
N ARG A 608 -25.72 16.67 -5.15
CA ARG A 608 -26.50 17.49 -4.22
C ARG A 608 -27.49 16.70 -3.35
N PRO A 609 -27.00 15.72 -2.57
CA PRO A 609 -27.86 14.80 -1.84
C PRO A 609 -28.59 15.47 -0.67
N ARG A 610 -29.88 15.15 -0.55
CA ARG A 610 -30.70 15.46 0.63
C ARG A 610 -30.41 14.50 1.78
N TYR A 611 -30.20 13.22 1.47
CA TYR A 611 -29.93 12.19 2.48
C TYR A 611 -28.55 11.57 2.26
N ILE A 612 -27.75 11.53 3.32
CA ILE A 612 -26.44 10.89 3.31
C ILE A 612 -26.43 9.78 4.36
N ILE A 613 -26.15 8.55 3.95
CA ILE A 613 -25.98 7.40 4.84
C ILE A 613 -24.50 7.04 4.88
N MET A 614 -23.86 7.32 6.01
CA MET A 614 -22.50 6.86 6.28
C MET A 614 -22.59 5.43 6.84
N TYR A 615 -22.34 4.44 5.98
CA TYR A 615 -22.40 3.02 6.35
C TYR A 615 -21.29 2.63 7.32
N GLU A 616 -20.13 3.30 7.19
CA GLU A 616 -18.99 3.20 8.10
C GLU A 616 -18.48 4.59 8.46
N PRO A 617 -17.98 4.79 9.69
CA PRO A 617 -17.59 6.10 10.18
C PRO A 617 -16.24 6.55 9.61
N ASP A 618 -16.23 7.72 8.97
CA ASP A 618 -14.99 8.40 8.57
C ASP A 618 -14.96 9.86 9.07
N PRO A 619 -13.98 10.23 9.93
CA PRO A 619 -13.92 11.58 10.51
C PRO A 619 -13.61 12.67 9.47
N ALA A 620 -12.93 12.35 8.36
CA ALA A 620 -12.64 13.33 7.33
C ALA A 620 -13.90 13.66 6.52
N PHE A 621 -14.65 12.65 6.10
CA PHE A 621 -15.90 12.82 5.36
C PHE A 621 -16.98 13.53 6.19
N ILE A 622 -17.11 13.23 7.50
CA ILE A 622 -18.02 13.97 8.39
C ILE A 622 -17.76 15.49 8.30
N ARG A 623 -16.49 15.90 8.37
CA ARG A 623 -16.10 17.31 8.28
C ARG A 623 -16.34 17.89 6.88
N ARG A 624 -16.16 17.11 5.82
CA ARG A 624 -16.51 17.54 4.46
C ARG A 624 -18.00 17.81 4.33
N VAL A 625 -18.86 16.97 4.91
CA VAL A 625 -20.31 17.20 4.95
C VAL A 625 -20.65 18.45 5.76
N GLU A 626 -20.00 18.70 6.91
CA GLU A 626 -20.16 19.94 7.67
C GLU A 626 -19.78 21.18 6.84
N VAL A 627 -18.66 21.13 6.11
CA VAL A 627 -18.19 22.20 5.22
C VAL A 627 -19.16 22.42 4.07
N TYR A 628 -19.57 21.35 3.38
CA TYR A 628 -20.51 21.37 2.27
C TYR A 628 -21.85 22.00 2.64
N ARG A 629 -22.37 21.65 3.82
CA ARG A 629 -23.60 22.21 4.34
C ARG A 629 -23.44 23.67 4.72
N SER A 630 -22.35 24.01 5.42
CA SER A 630 -22.11 25.39 5.85
C SER A 630 -21.83 26.33 4.68
N SER A 631 -21.32 25.83 3.56
CA SER A 631 -21.12 26.62 2.34
C SER A 631 -22.42 26.91 1.58
N HIS A 632 -23.51 26.19 1.86
CA HIS A 632 -24.78 26.32 1.16
C HIS A 632 -25.94 26.60 2.12
N VAL A 633 -26.45 27.84 2.10
CA VAL A 633 -27.50 28.29 3.04
C VAL A 633 -28.87 27.61 2.80
N GLY A 634 -29.11 27.12 1.58
CA GLY A 634 -30.40 26.58 1.14
C GLY A 634 -30.57 25.06 1.21
N ARG A 635 -29.48 24.30 1.37
CA ARG A 635 -29.52 22.83 1.35
C ARG A 635 -29.87 22.26 2.71
N ASP A 636 -30.91 21.44 2.78
CA ASP A 636 -31.24 20.66 3.97
C ASP A 636 -30.72 19.22 3.79
N VAL A 637 -29.71 18.87 4.57
CA VAL A 637 -29.00 17.58 4.47
C VAL A 637 -29.20 16.84 5.77
N ARG A 638 -29.79 15.64 5.70
CA ARG A 638 -29.95 14.72 6.82
C ARG A 638 -28.91 13.62 6.73
N VAL A 639 -28.17 13.42 7.82
CA VAL A 639 -27.03 12.49 7.84
C VAL A 639 -27.32 11.34 8.80
N TYR A 640 -27.33 10.13 8.28
CA TYR A 640 -27.41 8.90 9.07
C TYR A 640 -26.00 8.34 9.27
N PHE A 641 -25.64 8.10 10.52
CA PHE A 641 -24.33 7.64 10.91
C PHE A 641 -24.46 6.25 11.56
N ILE A 642 -24.03 5.21 10.85
CA ILE A 642 -24.18 3.81 11.30
C ILE A 642 -22.83 3.27 11.76
N TYR A 643 -22.78 2.67 12.94
CA TYR A 643 -21.59 2.00 13.46
C TYR A 643 -21.95 0.81 14.35
N TYR A 644 -21.03 -0.17 14.44
CA TYR A 644 -21.19 -1.27 15.39
C TYR A 644 -20.76 -0.87 16.81
N GLY A 645 -21.66 -0.92 17.78
CA GLY A 645 -21.37 -0.65 19.19
C GLY A 645 -20.46 -1.72 19.82
N GLY A 646 -19.46 -1.30 20.61
CA GLY A 646 -18.51 -2.20 21.29
C GLY A 646 -17.61 -2.99 20.33
N SER A 647 -17.44 -2.50 19.10
CA SER A 647 -16.68 -3.16 18.04
C SER A 647 -15.30 -2.53 17.81
N VAL A 648 -14.47 -3.22 17.03
CA VAL A 648 -13.19 -2.68 16.56
C VAL A 648 -13.37 -1.44 15.66
N GLU A 649 -14.49 -1.32 14.95
CA GLU A 649 -14.81 -0.16 14.09
C GLU A 649 -14.99 1.11 14.92
N GLU A 650 -15.81 1.05 15.97
CA GLU A 650 -16.02 2.18 16.90
C GLU A 650 -14.70 2.58 17.57
N GLN A 651 -13.95 1.59 18.09
CA GLN A 651 -12.67 1.87 18.74
C GLN A 651 -11.67 2.51 17.78
N ARG A 652 -11.64 2.08 16.52
CA ARG A 652 -10.78 2.67 15.48
C ARG A 652 -11.16 4.13 15.22
N TYR A 653 -12.45 4.42 15.06
CA TYR A 653 -12.95 5.78 14.86
C TYR A 653 -12.58 6.69 16.03
N LEU A 654 -12.92 6.30 17.26
CA LEU A 654 -12.62 7.07 18.47
C LEU A 654 -11.11 7.30 18.65
N SER A 655 -10.30 6.29 18.36
CA SER A 655 -8.84 6.39 18.51
C SER A 655 -8.22 7.28 17.43
N ALA A 656 -8.76 7.31 16.21
CA ALA A 656 -8.33 8.25 15.17
C ALA A 656 -8.61 9.70 15.57
N VAL A 657 -9.83 9.99 16.05
CA VAL A 657 -10.22 11.33 16.54
C VAL A 657 -9.37 11.76 17.73
N ARG A 658 -9.15 10.87 18.71
CA ARG A 658 -8.28 11.13 19.88
C ARG A 658 -6.84 11.43 19.46
N ARG A 659 -6.26 10.62 18.56
CA ARG A 659 -4.89 10.82 18.07
C ARG A 659 -4.73 12.16 17.38
N GLU A 660 -5.68 12.55 16.53
CA GLU A 660 -5.63 13.85 15.84
C GLU A 660 -5.70 15.00 16.85
N LYS A 661 -6.64 14.94 17.80
CA LYS A 661 -6.78 15.93 18.88
C LYS A 661 -5.50 16.05 19.72
N ASP A 662 -4.93 14.93 20.13
CA ASP A 662 -3.69 14.89 20.90
C ASP A 662 -2.52 15.46 20.08
N SER A 663 -2.51 15.20 18.77
CA SER A 663 -1.47 15.69 17.87
C SER A 663 -1.51 17.23 17.77
N PHE A 664 -2.66 17.81 17.48
CA PHE A 664 -2.83 19.27 17.48
C PHE A 664 -2.53 19.89 18.85
N THR A 665 -2.93 19.24 19.94
CA THR A 665 -2.63 19.74 21.30
C THR A 665 -1.13 19.78 21.56
N LYS A 666 -0.38 18.76 21.12
CA LYS A 666 1.10 18.74 21.21
C LYS A 666 1.71 19.84 20.35
N LEU A 667 1.24 20.03 19.12
CA LEU A 667 1.72 21.07 18.20
C LEU A 667 1.51 22.48 18.76
N ILE A 668 0.34 22.75 19.35
CA ILE A 668 0.03 24.04 19.98
C ILE A 668 0.98 24.31 21.15
N LYS A 669 1.24 23.29 21.99
CA LYS A 669 2.18 23.39 23.12
C LYS A 669 3.63 23.60 22.66
N GLU A 670 4.05 22.91 21.61
CA GLU A 670 5.38 23.11 21.03
C GLU A 670 5.50 24.52 20.46
N LYS A 671 4.55 24.94 19.62
CA LYS A 671 4.48 26.29 19.05
C LYS A 671 4.53 27.38 20.13
N SER A 672 3.85 27.22 21.26
CA SER A 672 3.88 28.20 22.35
C SER A 672 5.23 28.28 23.07
N ASN A 673 5.98 27.17 23.10
CA ASN A 673 7.30 27.08 23.75
C ASN A 673 8.46 27.44 22.80
N MET A 674 8.20 27.56 21.49
CA MET A 674 9.22 27.91 20.51
C MET A 674 9.62 29.38 20.63
N ALA A 675 10.79 29.64 21.25
CA ALA A 675 11.46 30.93 21.11
C ALA A 675 12.04 31.03 19.69
N VAL A 676 11.44 31.87 18.84
CA VAL A 676 11.85 32.03 17.45
C VAL A 676 13.20 32.74 17.37
N THR A 677 14.28 31.98 17.37
CA THR A 677 15.57 32.41 16.80
C THR A 677 16.00 31.39 15.74
N ILE A 678 15.19 31.23 14.69
CA ILE A 678 15.63 30.55 13.46
C ILE A 678 16.45 31.57 12.65
N THR A 679 17.67 31.86 13.10
CA THR A 679 18.63 32.61 12.29
C THR A 679 19.23 31.66 11.27
N HIS A 680 18.69 31.62 10.05
CA HIS A 680 19.36 31.03 8.89
C HIS A 680 20.62 31.82 8.44
N ASP A 681 21.16 32.67 9.33
CA ASP A 681 22.42 33.34 9.09
C ASP A 681 23.54 32.28 9.09
N LYS A 682 24.38 32.34 8.05
CA LYS A 682 25.53 31.43 7.83
C LYS A 682 26.50 31.36 9.02
N SER A 683 26.33 32.22 10.04
CA SER A 683 27.15 32.36 11.25
C SER A 683 26.64 31.62 12.49
N GLN A 684 25.43 31.05 12.49
CA GLN A 684 24.83 30.35 13.65
C GLN A 684 24.35 28.96 13.24
N VAL A 685 25.30 28.16 12.78
CA VAL A 685 25.10 26.77 12.35
C VAL A 685 25.41 25.81 13.51
N ASP A 686 24.64 24.72 13.62
CA ASP A 686 24.75 23.63 14.60
C ASP A 686 26.21 23.21 14.88
N PRO A 687 26.64 22.98 16.13
CA PRO A 687 27.97 22.45 16.46
C PRO A 687 28.38 21.22 15.64
N GLN A 688 27.43 20.37 15.22
CA GLN A 688 27.71 19.20 14.37
C GLN A 688 28.05 19.58 12.92
N GLU A 689 27.43 20.63 12.36
CA GLU A 689 27.80 21.19 11.05
C GLU A 689 29.06 22.08 11.14
N GLN A 690 29.35 22.70 12.29
CA GLN A 690 30.61 23.41 12.54
C GLN A 690 31.82 22.47 12.63
N PHE A 691 31.65 21.26 13.18
CA PHE A 691 32.69 20.24 13.18
C PHE A 691 33.22 19.98 11.75
N LEU A 692 32.33 19.91 10.76
CA LEU A 692 32.67 19.70 9.34
C LEU A 692 33.44 20.87 8.70
N ARG A 693 33.24 22.11 9.14
CA ARG A 693 33.98 23.27 8.61
C ARG A 693 35.36 23.45 9.24
N THR A 694 35.52 23.07 10.51
CA THR A 694 36.74 23.38 11.27
C THR A 694 37.93 22.50 10.88
N VAL A 695 37.69 21.34 10.25
CA VAL A 695 38.77 20.44 9.78
C VAL A 695 39.47 20.97 8.53
N ASN A 696 38.88 21.92 7.79
CA ASN A 696 39.52 22.56 6.63
C ASN A 696 40.42 23.77 6.96
N THR A 697 40.53 24.19 8.22
CA THR A 697 41.33 25.38 8.59
C THR A 697 42.47 25.12 9.56
N ARG A 698 42.69 23.87 10.00
CA ARG A 698 43.79 23.53 10.92
C ARG A 698 44.74 22.48 10.34
N ILE A 699 45.46 22.87 9.28
CA ILE A 699 46.71 22.20 8.91
C ILE A 699 47.83 22.83 9.71
N ALA A 700 48.48 22.01 10.53
CA ALA A 700 49.78 22.30 11.12
C ALA A 700 50.80 22.59 10.01
N GLY A 701 51.43 23.77 10.07
CA GLY A 701 52.57 24.10 9.21
C GLY A 701 52.25 25.06 8.06
N GLY A 702 51.99 26.33 8.38
CA GLY A 702 52.59 27.51 7.74
C GLY A 702 52.79 27.62 6.22
N GLY A 703 52.03 26.91 5.38
CA GLY A 703 52.11 26.99 3.92
C GLY A 703 50.87 27.63 3.31
N ARG A 704 51.00 28.80 2.70
CA ARG A 704 49.96 29.40 1.85
C ARG A 704 49.75 28.50 0.63
N LEU A 705 48.61 27.84 0.52
CA LEU A 705 48.17 27.17 -0.71
C LEU A 705 47.15 28.04 -1.45
N ALA A 706 47.32 28.04 -2.77
CA ALA A 706 46.66 28.86 -3.76
C ALA A 706 45.13 28.90 -3.63
N ALA A 707 44.60 30.12 -3.56
CA ALA A 707 43.20 30.45 -3.70
C ALA A 707 42.73 30.32 -5.16
N THR A 708 42.70 29.10 -5.72
CA THR A 708 42.23 28.84 -7.10
C THR A 708 41.36 27.59 -7.29
N ALA A 709 40.83 26.93 -6.26
CA ALA A 709 39.99 25.74 -6.46
C ALA A 709 38.49 26.10 -6.41
N SER A 710 37.82 26.01 -7.56
CA SER A 710 36.35 25.90 -7.63
C SER A 710 35.86 24.77 -6.71
N PRO A 711 34.63 24.82 -6.17
CA PRO A 711 34.13 23.74 -5.32
C PRO A 711 34.11 22.41 -6.10
N PRO A 712 34.41 21.28 -5.45
CA PRO A 712 34.53 19.98 -6.11
C PRO A 712 33.20 19.57 -6.76
N ARG A 713 33.24 19.08 -8.02
CA ARG A 713 32.03 18.67 -8.78
C ARG A 713 31.82 17.15 -8.89
N VAL A 714 30.63 16.65 -8.59
CA VAL A 714 30.29 15.22 -8.74
C VAL A 714 29.23 15.07 -9.83
N VAL A 715 29.49 14.19 -10.79
CA VAL A 715 28.47 13.82 -11.80
C VAL A 715 27.66 12.66 -11.22
N ILE A 716 26.34 12.83 -11.18
CA ILE A 716 25.42 11.89 -10.54
C ILE A 716 24.39 11.41 -11.57
N ASP A 717 24.11 10.11 -11.58
CA ASP A 717 23.02 9.57 -12.38
C ASP A 717 21.66 10.12 -11.92
N VAL A 718 20.81 10.55 -12.86
CA VAL A 718 19.49 11.13 -12.53
C VAL A 718 18.61 10.17 -11.71
N ARG A 719 18.78 8.85 -11.81
CA ARG A 719 18.00 7.84 -11.04
C ARG A 719 18.36 7.84 -9.57
N GLU A 720 19.57 8.28 -9.25
CA GLU A 720 20.13 8.23 -7.92
C GLU A 720 19.65 9.38 -7.02
N PHE A 721 18.97 10.39 -7.57
CA PHE A 721 18.27 11.43 -6.81
C PHE A 721 17.13 10.89 -5.93
N ARG A 722 16.77 9.60 -6.06
CA ARG A 722 15.87 8.91 -5.12
C ARG A 722 16.50 8.65 -3.75
N SER A 723 17.83 8.70 -3.65
CA SER A 723 18.55 8.47 -2.40
C SER A 723 18.79 9.76 -1.64
N ALA A 724 19.11 9.63 -0.35
CA ALA A 724 19.45 10.77 0.51
C ALA A 724 20.81 11.41 0.16
N LEU A 725 21.69 10.69 -0.53
CA LEU A 725 23.09 11.06 -0.68
C LEU A 725 23.28 12.34 -1.50
N PRO A 726 22.63 12.57 -2.66
CA PRO A 726 22.75 13.84 -3.39
C PRO A 726 22.41 15.07 -2.54
N SER A 727 21.36 15.03 -1.72
CA SER A 727 21.02 16.15 -0.82
C SER A 727 22.14 16.45 0.19
N LEU A 728 22.83 15.42 0.68
CA LEU A 728 23.95 15.55 1.61
C LEU A 728 25.24 16.02 0.92
N LEU A 729 25.51 15.54 -0.31
CA LEU A 729 26.66 15.99 -1.09
C LEU A 729 26.60 17.50 -1.35
N HIS A 730 25.40 18.00 -1.67
CA HIS A 730 25.16 19.44 -1.84
C HIS A 730 25.35 20.19 -0.52
N GLY A 731 24.86 19.62 0.59
CA GLY A 731 25.08 20.17 1.94
C GLY A 731 26.56 20.31 2.30
N ASN A 732 27.41 19.41 1.80
CA ASN A 732 28.87 19.45 1.95
C ASN A 732 29.58 20.36 0.93
N ASN A 733 28.87 21.31 0.31
CA ASN A 733 29.38 22.28 -0.67
C ASN A 733 30.04 21.64 -1.91
N MET A 734 29.57 20.46 -2.33
CA MET A 734 29.95 19.88 -3.61
C MET A 734 28.99 20.33 -4.71
N ILE A 735 29.52 20.68 -5.87
CA ILE A 735 28.69 20.98 -7.05
C ILE A 735 28.14 19.66 -7.58
N ILE A 736 26.82 19.54 -7.67
CA ILE A 736 26.17 18.36 -8.23
C ILE A 736 25.79 18.62 -9.68
N VAL A 737 26.20 17.73 -10.56
CA VAL A 737 25.83 17.75 -11.98
C VAL A 737 24.98 16.52 -12.29
N PRO A 738 23.66 16.67 -12.46
CA PRO A 738 22.79 15.56 -12.85
C PRO A 738 23.02 15.20 -14.33
N CYS A 739 23.36 13.94 -14.61
CA CYS A 739 23.50 13.40 -15.96
C CYS A 739 22.83 12.02 -16.05
N GLN A 740 22.33 11.63 -17.22
CA GLN A 740 21.90 10.24 -17.43
C GLN A 740 23.12 9.39 -17.76
N LEU A 741 23.54 8.53 -16.84
CA LEU A 741 24.73 7.69 -16.99
C LEU A 741 24.31 6.28 -17.42
N THR A 742 25.08 5.70 -18.33
CA THR A 742 24.94 4.29 -18.73
C THR A 742 25.72 3.38 -17.76
N VAL A 743 26.86 3.86 -17.24
CA VAL A 743 27.80 3.10 -16.42
C VAL A 743 28.05 3.80 -15.09
N GLY A 744 27.66 3.14 -13.99
CA GLY A 744 27.82 3.62 -12.61
C GLY A 744 26.80 4.68 -12.17
N ASP A 745 26.79 4.95 -10.87
CA ASP A 745 25.84 5.89 -10.24
C ASP A 745 26.47 7.26 -9.98
N TYR A 746 27.74 7.29 -9.57
CA TYR A 746 28.49 8.52 -9.32
C TYR A 746 29.85 8.48 -9.99
N ILE A 747 30.24 9.59 -10.62
CA ILE A 747 31.58 9.77 -11.19
C ILE A 747 32.26 10.88 -10.41
N LEU A 748 33.29 10.48 -9.64
CA LEU A 748 34.01 11.39 -8.74
C LEU A 748 35.15 12.11 -9.45
N THR A 749 35.83 11.40 -10.36
CA THR A 749 36.97 11.87 -11.16
C THR A 749 36.91 11.18 -12.53
N PRO A 750 37.68 11.62 -13.55
CA PRO A 750 37.73 10.95 -14.85
C PRO A 750 38.08 9.45 -14.80
N ASP A 751 38.79 9.03 -13.74
CA ASP A 751 39.25 7.65 -13.56
C ASP A 751 38.39 6.83 -12.59
N ILE A 752 37.60 7.50 -11.73
CA ILE A 752 36.89 6.89 -10.59
C ILE A 752 35.38 6.92 -10.82
N CYS A 753 34.81 5.73 -10.95
CA CYS A 753 33.37 5.47 -11.05
C CYS A 753 32.91 4.69 -9.81
N VAL A 754 31.75 5.05 -9.26
CA VAL A 754 31.17 4.45 -8.07
C VAL A 754 29.78 3.88 -8.39
N GLU A 755 29.55 2.62 -8.02
CA GLU A 755 28.23 2.02 -7.90
C GLU A 755 27.85 1.98 -6.41
N ARG A 756 26.71 2.58 -6.05
CA ARG A 756 26.21 2.60 -4.66
C ARG A 756 25.21 1.48 -4.46
N LYS A 757 25.40 0.67 -3.42
CA LYS A 757 24.42 -0.34 -2.97
C LYS A 757 24.11 -0.18 -1.49
N SER A 758 22.82 -0.12 -1.17
CA SER A 758 22.36 -0.40 0.19
C SER A 758 22.61 -1.88 0.53
N VAL A 759 22.68 -2.23 1.81
CA VAL A 759 22.88 -3.64 2.23
C VAL A 759 21.80 -4.57 1.65
N ARG A 760 20.54 -4.12 1.59
CA ARG A 760 19.43 -4.89 1.03
C ARG A 760 19.60 -5.11 -0.48
N ASP A 761 19.93 -4.04 -1.20
CA ASP A 761 20.14 -4.10 -2.65
C ASP A 761 21.39 -4.90 -3.01
N LEU A 762 22.43 -4.85 -2.20
CA LEU A 762 23.62 -5.68 -2.34
C LEU A 762 23.28 -7.17 -2.27
N ILE A 763 22.54 -7.60 -1.25
CA ILE A 763 22.14 -9.00 -1.09
C ILE A 763 21.26 -9.45 -2.27
N SER A 764 20.30 -8.62 -2.69
CA SER A 764 19.44 -8.92 -3.84
C SER A 764 20.23 -8.98 -5.15
N SER A 765 21.10 -8.00 -5.40
CA SER A 765 21.90 -7.90 -6.63
C SER A 765 23.00 -8.96 -6.77
N LEU A 766 23.54 -9.45 -5.64
CA LEU A 766 24.43 -10.61 -5.62
C LEU A 766 23.67 -11.91 -5.93
N ARG A 767 22.43 -12.06 -5.46
CA ARG A 767 21.62 -13.27 -5.68
C ARG A 767 21.12 -13.40 -7.12
N ASN A 768 20.71 -12.31 -7.74
CA ASN A 768 20.22 -12.31 -9.13
C ASN A 768 21.33 -12.09 -10.16
N GLY A 769 22.59 -11.97 -9.74
CA GLY A 769 23.74 -11.76 -10.62
C GLY A 769 23.87 -10.36 -11.23
N ARG A 770 22.93 -9.43 -10.94
CA ARG A 770 22.94 -8.06 -11.51
C ARG A 770 24.25 -7.31 -11.22
N LEU A 771 24.77 -7.44 -9.99
CA LEU A 771 25.99 -6.73 -9.59
C LEU A 771 27.23 -7.19 -10.38
N TYR A 772 27.25 -8.46 -10.80
CA TYR A 772 28.35 -9.00 -11.58
C TYR A 772 28.46 -8.29 -12.93
N ASN A 773 27.34 -8.16 -13.65
CA ASN A 773 27.29 -7.46 -14.94
C ASN A 773 27.62 -5.97 -14.77
N GLN A 774 27.13 -5.33 -13.71
CA GLN A 774 27.44 -3.93 -13.41
C GLN A 774 28.95 -3.73 -13.17
N ALA A 775 29.59 -4.64 -12.42
CA ALA A 775 31.03 -4.61 -12.19
C ALA A 775 31.81 -4.80 -13.49
N GLU A 776 31.41 -5.75 -14.34
CA GLU A 776 32.02 -5.99 -15.65
C GLU A 776 32.01 -4.72 -16.51
N THR A 777 30.85 -4.08 -16.67
CA THR A 777 30.73 -2.84 -17.45
C THR A 777 31.57 -1.70 -16.86
N MET A 778 31.59 -1.52 -15.54
CA MET A 778 32.44 -0.48 -14.92
C MET A 778 33.93 -0.71 -15.16
N LEU A 779 34.42 -1.96 -15.13
CA LEU A 779 35.83 -2.30 -15.33
C LEU A 779 36.29 -2.07 -16.78
N GLN A 780 35.38 -2.19 -17.75
CA GLN A 780 35.65 -1.94 -19.17
C GLN A 780 35.93 -0.45 -19.43
N HIS A 781 35.17 0.44 -18.79
CA HIS A 781 35.22 1.88 -19.09
C HIS A 781 36.07 2.71 -18.13
N TYR A 782 36.18 2.31 -16.86
CA TYR A 782 36.88 3.10 -15.84
C TYR A 782 38.14 2.41 -15.30
N LYS A 783 39.14 3.23 -14.95
CA LYS A 783 40.42 2.74 -14.41
C LYS A 783 40.25 2.21 -12.99
N ASN A 784 39.49 2.92 -12.16
CA ASN A 784 39.28 2.62 -10.75
C ASN A 784 37.77 2.50 -10.45
N PRO A 785 37.15 1.35 -10.73
CA PRO A 785 35.76 1.11 -10.34
C PRO A 785 35.66 0.84 -8.83
N LEU A 786 34.70 1.51 -8.19
CA LEU A 786 34.41 1.42 -6.76
C LEU A 786 33.00 0.89 -6.55
N LEU A 787 32.87 -0.11 -5.69
CA LEU A 787 31.60 -0.53 -5.10
C LEU A 787 31.48 0.11 -3.72
N LEU A 788 30.55 1.06 -3.58
CA LEU A 788 30.22 1.67 -2.30
C LEU A 788 29.08 0.89 -1.64
N ILE A 789 29.37 0.29 -0.50
CA ILE A 789 28.38 -0.38 0.34
C ILE A 789 28.02 0.56 1.49
N GLU A 790 26.77 1.03 1.49
CA GLU A 790 26.28 2.00 2.47
C GLU A 790 25.39 1.33 3.52
N PHE A 791 25.68 1.60 4.80
CA PHE A 791 24.86 1.23 5.94
C PHE A 791 24.01 2.43 6.41
N ASP A 792 22.94 2.14 7.15
CA ASP A 792 22.11 3.19 7.74
C ASP A 792 22.72 3.70 9.06
N GLN A 793 22.60 5.01 9.28
CA GLN A 793 23.19 5.73 10.42
C GLN A 793 22.84 5.14 11.79
N ASN A 794 21.64 4.58 11.94
CA ASN A 794 21.15 4.03 13.21
C ASN A 794 21.54 2.55 13.42
N LYS A 795 22.40 1.97 12.57
CA LYS A 795 22.80 0.56 12.64
C LYS A 795 24.20 0.41 13.22
N SER A 796 24.38 -0.60 14.07
CA SER A 796 25.71 -1.07 14.44
C SER A 796 26.37 -1.76 13.23
N PHE A 797 27.58 -1.29 12.90
CA PHE A 797 28.45 -1.90 11.90
C PHE A 797 28.86 -3.30 12.38
N THR A 798 28.23 -4.35 11.85
CA THR A 798 28.61 -5.74 12.12
C THR A 798 28.51 -6.60 10.86
N PHE A 799 29.51 -7.46 10.65
CA PHE A 799 29.58 -8.36 9.50
C PHE A 799 28.64 -9.59 9.63
N ASP A 800 28.02 -9.81 10.79
CA ASP A 800 27.09 -10.93 11.03
C ASP A 800 25.92 -10.95 10.05
N ALA A 801 25.47 -9.78 9.57
CA ALA A 801 24.47 -9.66 8.52
C ALA A 801 24.83 -10.44 7.24
N PHE A 802 26.13 -10.62 6.95
CA PHE A 802 26.63 -11.37 5.80
C PHE A 802 26.91 -12.85 6.14
N ALA A 803 27.19 -13.17 7.40
CA ALA A 803 27.45 -14.51 7.89
C ALA A 803 26.16 -15.33 8.07
N SER A 804 25.09 -14.71 8.57
CA SER A 804 23.84 -15.38 8.97
C SER A 804 22.74 -15.38 7.90
N ALA A 805 22.98 -14.79 6.73
CA ALA A 805 22.02 -14.75 5.62
C ALA A 805 21.89 -16.11 4.92
N THR A 806 21.65 -17.17 5.68
CA THR A 806 21.31 -18.51 5.20
C THR A 806 19.89 -18.47 4.64
N THR A 807 19.69 -19.08 3.48
CA THR A 807 18.41 -19.19 2.77
C THR A 807 17.29 -19.67 3.70
N PRO A 808 16.06 -19.10 3.64
CA PRO A 808 14.89 -19.78 4.18
C PRO A 808 14.68 -21.04 3.35
N GLY A 809 14.96 -22.21 3.94
CA GLY A 809 14.68 -23.49 3.29
C GLY A 809 15.58 -24.66 3.68
N THR A 810 16.82 -24.46 4.14
CA THR A 810 17.72 -25.60 4.40
C THR A 810 18.71 -25.33 5.53
N THR A 811 18.29 -25.49 6.79
CA THR A 811 19.11 -25.86 7.98
C THR A 811 18.28 -25.67 9.25
N PHE A 812 17.28 -26.53 9.47
CA PHE A 812 16.44 -26.52 10.67
C PHE A 812 16.87 -27.54 11.74
N LEU A 813 18.05 -28.17 11.61
CA LEU A 813 18.42 -29.34 12.43
C LEU A 813 19.50 -29.11 13.50
N THR A 814 20.12 -27.93 13.64
CA THR A 814 21.26 -27.78 14.57
C THR A 814 21.05 -26.90 15.80
N ASP A 815 19.98 -26.11 15.89
CA ASP A 815 19.94 -25.04 16.91
C ASP A 815 19.07 -25.33 18.15
N PHE A 816 18.35 -26.45 18.21
CA PHE A 816 17.59 -26.84 19.42
C PHE A 816 17.71 -28.32 19.76
N GLY A 817 18.90 -28.73 20.21
CA GLY A 817 19.09 -29.95 20.98
C GLY A 817 18.83 -29.71 22.47
N PHE A 818 17.66 -30.11 22.96
CA PHE A 818 17.37 -30.19 24.39
C PHE A 818 18.30 -31.23 25.03
N SER A 819 19.36 -30.81 25.71
CA SER A 819 20.21 -31.69 26.53
C SER A 819 20.06 -31.32 28.01
N SER A 820 19.42 -32.22 28.76
CA SER A 820 19.37 -32.20 30.21
C SER A 820 20.75 -32.56 30.78
N SER A 821 21.64 -31.59 30.90
CA SER A 821 22.79 -31.60 31.84
C SER A 821 23.55 -30.29 31.73
N GLY A 822 23.63 -29.54 32.83
CA GLY A 822 24.17 -28.19 32.90
C GLY A 822 25.69 -28.11 32.72
N THR A 823 26.15 -28.07 31.48
CA THR A 823 27.50 -27.62 31.14
C THR A 823 27.47 -26.78 29.86
N SER A 824 27.77 -25.49 30.01
CA SER A 824 27.96 -24.53 28.92
C SER A 824 29.25 -24.85 28.18
N THR A 825 29.14 -25.45 26.99
CA THR A 825 30.24 -25.50 26.03
C THR A 825 30.02 -24.40 24.98
N LEU A 826 30.93 -23.42 24.97
CA LEU A 826 31.07 -22.49 23.85
C LEU A 826 31.54 -23.29 22.62
N SER A 827 30.61 -23.79 21.82
CA SER A 827 30.95 -24.38 20.52
C SER A 827 31.00 -23.28 19.46
N ALA A 828 32.17 -22.66 19.36
CA ALA A 828 32.62 -21.96 18.16
C ALA A 828 32.83 -22.99 17.03
N ASN A 829 31.74 -23.42 16.38
CA ASN A 829 31.83 -24.23 15.17
C ASN A 829 31.45 -23.37 13.98
N SER A 830 32.50 -22.85 13.34
CA SER A 830 32.52 -22.41 11.96
C SER A 830 31.76 -23.40 11.08
N SER A 831 30.64 -22.96 10.51
CA SER A 831 29.98 -23.63 9.41
C SER A 831 30.95 -23.75 8.24
N LEU A 832 31.60 -24.91 8.11
CA LEU A 832 32.38 -25.28 6.93
C LEU A 832 31.43 -25.37 5.73
N VAL A 833 31.47 -24.27 4.99
CA VAL A 833 31.03 -24.00 3.62
C VAL A 833 31.11 -25.25 2.74
N ASN A 834 29.97 -25.68 2.17
CA ASN A 834 29.96 -26.61 1.06
C ASN A 834 30.29 -25.81 -0.24
N PRO A 835 31.44 -26.05 -0.90
CA PRO A 835 31.91 -25.24 -2.04
C PRO A 835 31.05 -25.36 -3.31
N SER A 836 30.10 -26.30 -3.34
CA SER A 836 29.18 -26.50 -4.47
C SER A 836 27.95 -25.58 -4.48
N SER A 837 27.69 -24.82 -3.40
CA SER A 837 26.61 -23.81 -3.37
C SER A 837 26.95 -22.64 -2.45
N PRO A 838 27.49 -21.51 -2.95
CA PRO A 838 27.80 -20.35 -2.12
C PRO A 838 26.50 -19.64 -1.70
N LYS A 839 25.88 -20.07 -0.59
CA LYS A 839 24.57 -19.56 -0.14
C LYS A 839 24.63 -18.25 0.66
N SER A 840 25.80 -17.87 1.18
CA SER A 840 25.97 -16.65 1.98
C SER A 840 26.46 -15.48 1.11
N ALA A 841 25.92 -14.29 1.36
CA ALA A 841 26.29 -13.05 0.67
C ALA A 841 27.79 -12.74 0.78
N GLN A 842 28.44 -13.14 1.89
CA GLN A 842 29.89 -13.00 2.06
C GLN A 842 30.67 -13.80 1.01
N HIS A 843 30.24 -15.02 0.71
CA HIS A 843 30.90 -15.88 -0.28
C HIS A 843 30.78 -15.31 -1.68
N LEU A 844 29.59 -14.84 -2.04
CA LEU A 844 29.35 -14.21 -3.33
C LEU A 844 30.16 -12.91 -3.48
N LEU A 845 30.30 -12.13 -2.40
CA LEU A 845 31.13 -10.94 -2.40
C LEU A 845 32.62 -11.27 -2.58
N VAL A 846 33.12 -12.30 -1.88
CA VAL A 846 34.51 -12.78 -2.05
C VAL A 846 34.74 -13.25 -3.48
N LEU A 847 33.82 -14.06 -4.03
CA LEU A 847 33.89 -14.52 -5.42
C LEU A 847 33.92 -13.35 -6.41
N LEU A 848 33.12 -12.31 -6.17
CA LEU A 848 33.09 -11.09 -6.98
C LEU A 848 34.42 -10.32 -6.91
N THR A 849 35.06 -10.25 -5.74
CA THR A 849 36.40 -9.62 -5.62
C THR A 849 37.53 -10.44 -6.24
N LEU A 850 37.42 -11.78 -6.24
CA LEU A 850 38.39 -12.66 -6.88
C LEU A 850 38.29 -12.60 -8.41
N THR A 851 37.06 -12.50 -8.93
CA THR A 851 36.81 -12.39 -10.38
C THR A 851 37.21 -11.01 -10.91
N PHE A 852 36.97 -9.94 -10.15
CA PHE A 852 37.31 -8.57 -10.55
C PHE A 852 38.37 -7.95 -9.63
N PRO A 853 39.68 -8.26 -9.82
CA PRO A 853 40.75 -7.80 -8.91
C PRO A 853 40.97 -6.27 -8.92
N ARG A 854 40.48 -5.57 -9.95
CA ARG A 854 40.53 -4.10 -10.03
C ARG A 854 39.36 -3.41 -9.31
N LEU A 855 38.31 -4.15 -8.96
CA LEU A 855 37.16 -3.60 -8.24
C LEU A 855 37.55 -3.36 -6.78
N LYS A 856 37.38 -2.12 -6.33
CA LYS A 856 37.64 -1.73 -4.94
C LYS A 856 36.32 -1.59 -4.20
N ILE A 857 36.28 -2.02 -2.95
CA ILE A 857 35.08 -1.91 -2.10
C ILE A 857 35.31 -0.85 -1.03
N ILE A 858 34.36 0.06 -0.87
CA ILE A 858 34.31 1.03 0.22
C ILE A 858 33.09 0.73 1.08
N TRP A 859 33.29 0.70 2.39
CA TRP A 859 32.23 0.54 3.37
C TRP A 859 31.98 1.87 4.05
N SER A 860 30.74 2.34 4.00
CA SER A 860 30.32 3.59 4.64
C SER A 860 29.28 3.31 5.71
N SER A 861 29.53 3.74 6.94
CA SER A 861 28.62 3.54 8.08
C SER A 861 27.33 4.36 7.99
N SER A 862 27.32 5.43 7.19
CA SER A 862 26.15 6.29 6.99
C SER A 862 26.27 7.11 5.70
N PRO A 863 25.15 7.60 5.13
CA PRO A 863 25.18 8.55 4.01
C PRO A 863 26.00 9.81 4.30
N TYR A 864 26.04 10.27 5.55
CA TYR A 864 26.86 11.40 5.99
C TYR A 864 28.36 11.09 5.84
N GLN A 865 28.79 9.91 6.28
CA GLN A 865 30.16 9.46 6.11
C GLN A 865 30.50 9.27 4.62
N THR A 866 29.56 8.79 3.81
CA THR A 866 29.76 8.67 2.36
C THR A 866 30.12 10.01 1.74
N ALA A 867 29.43 11.08 2.13
CA ALA A 867 29.70 12.42 1.63
C ALA A 867 31.09 12.95 2.06
N GLU A 868 31.57 12.57 3.24
CA GLU A 868 32.94 12.86 3.71
C GLU A 868 33.99 12.07 2.90
N ILE A 869 33.77 10.77 2.71
CA ILE A 869 34.64 9.90 1.89
C ILE A 869 34.75 10.45 0.46
N PHE A 870 33.65 10.90 -0.14
CA PHE A 870 33.68 11.51 -1.48
C PHE A 870 34.52 12.78 -1.51
N ALA A 871 34.42 13.64 -0.49
CA ALA A 871 35.27 14.83 -0.40
C ALA A 871 36.76 14.48 -0.26
N GLU A 872 37.10 13.44 0.51
CA GLU A 872 38.48 12.97 0.66
C GLU A 872 39.05 12.33 -0.61
N LEU A 873 38.28 11.45 -1.26
CA LEU A 873 38.70 10.78 -2.51
C LEU A 873 38.97 11.76 -3.65
N LYS A 874 38.31 12.92 -3.60
CA LYS A 874 38.50 13.97 -4.58
C LYS A 874 39.69 14.88 -4.31
N LYS A 875 40.24 14.84 -3.10
CA LYS A 875 41.39 15.66 -2.72
C LYS A 875 42.58 15.36 -3.64
N ASN A 876 43.13 16.40 -4.27
CA ASN A 876 44.26 16.33 -5.21
C ASN A 876 44.01 15.55 -6.52
N ASN A 877 42.75 15.21 -6.84
CA ASN A 877 42.40 14.57 -8.11
C ASN A 877 41.77 15.55 -9.11
N PRO A 878 41.86 15.30 -10.43
CA PRO A 878 41.21 16.14 -11.42
C PRO A 878 39.69 16.00 -11.37
N GLU A 879 38.99 17.09 -11.68
CA GLU A 879 37.52 17.12 -11.74
C GLU A 879 36.99 16.35 -12.96
N PRO A 880 35.84 15.65 -12.82
CA PRO A 880 35.23 14.90 -13.92
C PRO A 880 34.61 15.83 -14.97
N ASP A 881 34.61 15.38 -16.23
CA ASP A 881 33.92 16.05 -17.34
C ASP A 881 32.53 15.41 -17.56
N PRO A 882 31.42 16.16 -17.38
CA PRO A 882 30.06 15.65 -17.55
C PRO A 882 29.77 15.11 -18.96
N ILE A 883 30.34 15.71 -20.00
CA ILE A 883 30.04 15.31 -21.39
C ILE A 883 30.64 13.94 -21.68
N ARG A 884 31.91 13.76 -21.31
CA ARG A 884 32.62 12.50 -21.45
C ARG A 884 31.97 11.38 -20.64
N ALA A 885 31.50 11.70 -19.44
CA ALA A 885 30.79 10.77 -18.56
C ALA A 885 29.53 10.17 -19.21
N VAL A 886 28.77 10.98 -19.96
CA VAL A 886 27.54 10.53 -20.66
C VAL A 886 27.87 9.71 -21.91
N GLN A 887 28.92 10.09 -22.66
CA GLN A 887 29.36 9.35 -23.85
C GLN A 887 29.94 7.97 -23.53
N THR A 888 30.56 7.85 -22.35
CA THR A 888 31.17 6.60 -21.88
C THR A 888 30.09 5.51 -21.76
N GLY A 889 30.22 4.42 -22.52
CA GLY A 889 29.25 3.31 -22.56
C GLY A 889 28.20 3.40 -23.68
N LEU A 890 28.16 4.51 -24.44
CA LEU A 890 27.41 4.62 -25.71
C LEU A 890 28.27 4.27 -26.93
N ASP A 891 29.60 4.30 -26.79
CA ASP A 891 30.56 4.11 -27.89
C ASP A 891 30.79 2.65 -28.30
N MET A 892 30.21 1.68 -27.59
CA MET A 892 30.17 0.29 -28.07
C MET A 892 29.07 0.20 -29.15
N ASP A 893 29.51 0.12 -30.42
CA ASP A 893 28.73 -0.17 -31.64
C ASP A 893 28.49 0.98 -32.64
N ILE A 894 29.34 2.02 -32.70
CA ILE A 894 29.31 2.97 -33.84
C ILE A 894 30.22 2.53 -35.00
N ALA A 895 31.23 1.68 -34.74
CA ALA A 895 32.20 1.27 -35.76
C ALA A 895 31.85 -0.03 -36.52
N ALA A 896 30.83 -0.78 -36.08
CA ALA A 896 30.50 -2.11 -36.62
C ALA A 896 29.17 -2.20 -37.39
N SER A 897 28.27 -1.22 -37.25
CA SER A 897 26.97 -1.20 -37.95
C SER A 897 26.89 -0.02 -38.92
N SER A 898 26.83 -0.33 -40.21
CA SER A 898 26.72 0.66 -41.30
C SER A 898 25.26 1.02 -41.64
N HIS A 899 24.36 0.94 -40.65
CA HIS A 899 22.95 1.28 -40.81
C HIS A 899 22.51 2.28 -39.74
N SER A 900 22.01 3.43 -40.19
CA SER A 900 21.55 4.55 -39.36
C SER A 900 20.32 4.25 -38.50
N GLY A 901 19.72 3.06 -38.64
CA GLY A 901 18.61 2.58 -37.79
C GLY A 901 19.07 2.02 -36.43
N ASP A 902 20.27 1.43 -36.37
CA ASP A 902 20.76 0.76 -35.14
C ASP A 902 21.25 1.74 -34.06
N ILE A 903 21.41 3.01 -34.39
CA ILE A 903 21.88 4.06 -33.47
C ILE A 903 20.82 4.32 -32.37
N MET A 904 19.53 4.14 -32.68
CA MET A 904 18.42 4.25 -31.73
C MET A 904 18.27 2.99 -30.85
N ALA A 905 18.62 1.82 -31.39
CA ALA A 905 18.54 0.53 -30.71
C ALA A 905 19.66 0.35 -29.67
N ALA A 906 20.91 0.71 -30.01
CA ALA A 906 22.07 0.60 -29.11
C ALA A 906 21.99 1.54 -27.88
N ALA A 907 21.28 2.67 -28.00
CA ALA A 907 21.02 3.58 -26.89
C ALA A 907 19.99 3.03 -25.88
N GLY A 908 19.38 1.87 -26.14
CA GLY A 908 18.32 1.30 -25.30
C GLY A 908 17.11 2.23 -25.15
N ILE A 909 16.94 3.17 -26.09
CA ILE A 909 15.87 4.16 -26.06
C ILE A 909 14.59 3.54 -26.62
N GLU A 910 14.65 2.71 -27.67
CA GLU A 910 13.45 2.08 -28.25
C GLU A 910 12.90 0.90 -27.42
N HIS A 911 13.76 0.08 -26.79
CA HIS A 911 13.28 -1.00 -25.91
C HIS A 911 12.64 -0.52 -24.61
N ARG A 912 12.76 0.76 -24.24
CA ARG A 912 12.15 1.34 -23.04
C ARG A 912 10.74 1.89 -23.28
N VAL A 913 10.29 1.98 -24.53
CA VAL A 913 9.00 2.60 -24.87
C VAL A 913 7.84 1.60 -24.84
N PHE A 914 8.11 0.29 -24.95
CA PHE A 914 7.08 -0.74 -24.84
C PHE A 914 6.91 -1.20 -23.38
N ASN A 915 5.66 -1.30 -22.94
CA ASN A 915 5.23 -1.68 -21.58
C ASN A 915 6.20 -2.65 -20.87
N LEU A 916 6.95 -2.18 -19.87
CA LEU A 916 7.95 -2.97 -19.13
C LEU A 916 7.34 -4.17 -18.40
N LEU A 917 6.12 -4.02 -17.89
CA LEU A 917 5.46 -5.03 -17.06
C LEU A 917 5.17 -6.34 -17.84
N PRO A 918 4.51 -6.33 -19.01
CA PRO A 918 4.38 -7.52 -19.87
C PRO A 918 5.71 -8.17 -20.24
N GLN A 919 6.76 -7.38 -20.50
CA GLN A 919 8.07 -7.92 -20.83
C GLN A 919 8.69 -8.68 -19.64
N ASP A 920 8.60 -8.11 -18.43
CA ASP A 920 9.08 -8.75 -17.21
C ASP A 920 8.28 -10.03 -16.89
N MET A 921 6.96 -10.02 -17.15
CA MET A 921 6.12 -11.22 -17.03
C MET A 921 6.57 -12.32 -18.00
N LEU A 922 6.80 -11.98 -19.28
CA LEU A 922 7.28 -12.94 -20.27
C LEU A 922 8.69 -13.46 -19.96
N ARG A 923 9.59 -12.63 -19.41
CA ARG A 923 10.92 -13.08 -18.94
C ARG A 923 10.85 -14.14 -17.86
N ALA A 924 9.79 -14.14 -17.04
CA ALA A 924 9.59 -15.13 -15.99
C ALA A 924 9.04 -16.47 -16.53
N VAL A 925 8.51 -16.49 -17.76
CA VAL A 925 7.94 -17.71 -18.36
C VAL A 925 9.06 -18.70 -18.72
N PRO A 926 8.95 -19.98 -18.32
CA PRO A 926 9.94 -21.00 -18.67
C PRO A 926 10.13 -21.13 -20.19
N GLY A 927 11.38 -21.00 -20.65
CA GLY A 927 11.73 -21.13 -22.07
C GLY A 927 11.87 -19.80 -22.82
N VAL A 928 11.59 -18.66 -22.18
CA VAL A 928 11.79 -17.32 -22.77
C VAL A 928 13.21 -16.82 -22.48
N ASN A 929 14.01 -16.70 -23.53
CA ASN A 929 15.33 -16.07 -23.51
C ASN A 929 15.25 -14.60 -24.00
N PRO A 930 16.24 -13.73 -23.74
CA PRO A 930 16.21 -12.33 -24.22
C PRO A 930 15.95 -12.19 -25.73
N ASN A 931 16.57 -13.04 -26.55
CA ASN A 931 16.38 -13.02 -28.01
C ASN A 931 14.97 -13.50 -28.44
N ILE A 932 14.38 -14.42 -27.66
CA ILE A 932 13.02 -14.94 -27.89
C ILE A 932 12.00 -13.87 -27.49
N LEU A 933 12.25 -13.19 -26.37
CA LEU A 933 11.41 -12.12 -25.86
C LEU A 933 11.28 -10.99 -26.88
N GLU A 934 12.38 -10.55 -27.49
CA GLU A 934 12.37 -9.50 -28.51
C GLU A 934 11.47 -9.85 -29.69
N ARG A 935 11.55 -11.09 -30.18
CA ARG A 935 10.67 -11.58 -31.26
C ARG A 935 9.21 -11.64 -30.84
N LEU A 936 8.92 -12.13 -29.64
CA LEU A 936 7.55 -12.18 -29.12
C LEU A 936 6.95 -10.78 -29.00
N ILE A 937 7.72 -9.78 -28.56
CA ILE A 937 7.25 -8.40 -28.45
C ILE A 937 6.90 -7.79 -29.81
N LEU A 938 7.67 -8.12 -30.86
CA LEU A 938 7.44 -7.58 -32.20
C LEU A 938 6.27 -8.27 -32.93
N GLU A 939 6.07 -9.57 -32.69
CA GLU A 939 5.15 -10.41 -33.45
C GLU A 939 3.81 -10.65 -32.75
N THR A 940 3.67 -10.30 -31.47
CA THR A 940 2.42 -10.49 -30.70
C THR A 940 1.94 -9.20 -30.08
N GLU A 941 0.61 -9.01 -30.02
CA GLU A 941 0.04 -7.76 -29.52
C GLU A 941 -0.03 -7.74 -27.98
N ASN A 942 -0.38 -8.88 -27.37
CA ASN A 942 -0.66 -8.97 -25.95
C ASN A 942 -0.20 -10.31 -25.34
N ILE A 943 0.07 -10.32 -24.03
CA ILE A 943 0.42 -11.56 -23.30
C ILE A 943 -0.72 -12.60 -23.33
N HIS A 944 -1.97 -12.15 -23.42
CA HIS A 944 -3.14 -13.02 -23.54
C HIS A 944 -3.10 -13.84 -24.84
N GLU A 945 -2.58 -13.25 -25.92
CA GLU A 945 -2.40 -13.95 -27.19
C GLU A 945 -1.36 -15.06 -27.05
N VAL A 946 -0.18 -14.72 -26.51
CA VAL A 946 0.92 -15.68 -26.24
C VAL A 946 0.46 -16.85 -25.35
N ALA A 947 -0.38 -16.58 -24.35
CA ALA A 947 -0.91 -17.60 -23.44
C ALA A 947 -1.85 -18.61 -24.13
N ASN A 948 -2.58 -18.17 -25.16
CA ASN A 948 -3.57 -18.98 -25.87
C ASN A 948 -3.03 -19.65 -27.15
N MET A 949 -1.90 -19.18 -27.69
CA MET A 949 -1.27 -19.75 -28.87
C MET A 949 -0.96 -21.26 -28.72
N SER A 950 -1.08 -22.00 -29.83
CA SER A 950 -0.69 -23.41 -29.90
C SER A 950 0.82 -23.58 -30.09
N VAL A 951 1.33 -24.79 -29.86
CA VAL A 951 2.75 -25.10 -30.12
C VAL A 951 3.12 -24.84 -31.59
N GLU A 952 2.20 -25.08 -32.51
CA GLU A 952 2.40 -24.88 -33.96
C GLU A 952 2.49 -23.40 -34.34
N GLN A 953 1.78 -22.53 -33.61
CA GLN A 953 1.81 -21.08 -33.81
C GLN A 953 3.07 -20.44 -33.20
N LEU A 954 3.56 -21.00 -32.09
CA LEU A 954 4.78 -20.51 -31.42
C LEU A 954 6.07 -21.07 -32.02
N ASP A 955 6.06 -22.27 -32.59
CA ASP A 955 7.24 -22.89 -33.22
C ASP A 955 7.97 -21.96 -34.22
N PRO A 956 7.31 -21.30 -35.20
CA PRO A 956 8.00 -20.42 -36.14
C PRO A 956 8.63 -19.19 -35.47
N LEU A 957 8.15 -18.77 -34.30
CA LEU A 957 8.60 -17.56 -33.61
C LEU A 957 9.80 -17.84 -32.68
N ILE A 958 9.74 -18.94 -31.93
CA ILE A 958 10.60 -19.17 -30.77
C ILE A 958 11.25 -20.57 -30.74
N GLY A 959 10.84 -21.46 -31.65
CA GLY A 959 11.29 -22.85 -31.76
C GLY A 959 10.53 -23.82 -30.85
N ILE A 960 10.40 -25.06 -31.32
CA ILE A 960 9.52 -26.09 -30.76
C ILE A 960 9.75 -26.40 -29.28
N GLU A 961 11.00 -26.36 -28.80
CA GLU A 961 11.33 -26.66 -27.41
C GLU A 961 10.89 -25.55 -26.44
N ALA A 962 11.05 -24.29 -26.85
CA ALA A 962 10.57 -23.15 -26.07
C ALA A 962 9.04 -23.09 -26.13
N ALA A 963 8.45 -23.28 -27.31
CA ALA A 963 7.00 -23.33 -27.52
C ALA A 963 6.32 -24.37 -26.61
N ARG A 964 6.87 -25.59 -26.52
CA ARG A 964 6.34 -26.64 -25.63
C ARG A 964 6.38 -26.24 -24.15
N LYS A 965 7.43 -25.54 -23.71
CA LYS A 965 7.56 -25.08 -22.31
C LYS A 965 6.58 -23.97 -21.99
N ILE A 966 6.38 -23.01 -22.92
CA ILE A 966 5.42 -21.92 -22.77
C ILE A 966 3.98 -22.45 -22.74
N VAL A 967 3.60 -23.27 -23.72
CA VAL A 967 2.25 -23.87 -23.78
C VAL A 967 2.02 -24.80 -22.60
N GLY A 968 3.01 -25.60 -22.23
CA GLY A 968 2.95 -26.47 -21.06
C GLY A 968 2.84 -25.71 -19.73
N PHE A 969 3.33 -24.47 -19.67
CA PHE A 969 3.15 -23.61 -18.50
C PHE A 969 1.74 -23.02 -18.45
N PHE A 970 1.25 -22.43 -19.55
CA PHE A 970 -0.06 -21.77 -19.57
C PHE A 970 -1.26 -22.73 -19.57
N ARG A 971 -1.15 -23.88 -20.23
CA ARG A 971 -2.26 -24.85 -20.35
C ARG A 971 -2.30 -25.92 -19.27
N LYS A 972 -1.35 -25.91 -18.32
CA LYS A 972 -1.36 -26.86 -17.21
C LYS A 972 -2.49 -26.51 -16.25
N SER A 973 -3.60 -27.25 -16.35
CA SER A 973 -4.68 -27.20 -15.37
C SER A 973 -4.16 -27.72 -14.03
N VAL A 974 -4.34 -26.92 -12.99
CA VAL A 974 -4.07 -27.34 -11.60
C VAL A 974 -5.20 -28.24 -11.08
N PHE A 975 -6.38 -28.19 -11.72
CA PHE A 975 -7.59 -28.90 -11.33
C PHE A 975 -7.70 -30.30 -11.94
N GLU A 976 -7.14 -30.51 -13.13
CA GLU A 976 -7.14 -31.77 -13.86
C GLU A 976 -5.70 -32.26 -14.02
N SER A 977 -5.28 -33.21 -13.19
CA SER A 977 -4.00 -33.93 -13.32
C SER A 977 -4.14 -35.36 -12.81
#